data_AF-A0A9P9E045-F1
#
_entry.id   AF-A0A9P9E045-F1
#
_cell.length_a   1.000
_cell.length_b   1.000
_cell.length_c   1.000
_cell.angle_alpha   90.00
_cell.angle_beta   90.00
_cell.angle_gamma   90.00
#
_symmetry.space_group_name_H-M   'P 1'
#
loop_
_entity.id
_entity.type
_entity.pdbx_description
1 polymer ?
#
loop_
_entity_poly.entity_id
_entity_poly.type
_entity_poly.pdbx_seq_one_letter_code
_entity_poly.pdbx_strand_id
1 'polypeptide(L)'
;MDPAGLAIGIAALYTACRDCYDFFTTAKTAEAESSAHRRELEIQQSILKAWGFHWQIHNEDDSEPEHSDNAGRKRTKLHEYLLSNRFKAEGVFKTLSALADTLSNQDKLVKRYGIQLQPAQAIQDASQLTIQNTTIEDVKPVISEVRNRLSVLNKLKWALKDKDNFKKLIADLRSHSESLYRLCPENAFESMNIYLTMECLARQESPAGLKWTSKLATQFAEFDQESSVREGYKLLASAASLKASVNENRGRAQADGKALSIVDEMQPKMWHLGKGLALFEEQVVYVEMRDYRGPPLELTPQQKQQLKRRRNRERFLASLSMGDMTTRHYSKAGMNQIYEYSSDEAEDVEPIEIVRPADPKLRALIRNFFNTFQGANRMKSVYGLDIAGMIDHTEGEHKGHCSILYRLPGTIGVQSRERPAENLKIRAPVTLQSLLGTKQKRGIRSMLGARFELARKIVRAVCLLHSSGWLHKNIRAESVMFFPEHVDKLQDDLYEVKIEIDVSKPLLMGYIFSRPDDIIIRMNPPSAPQTEQQSPKPCNPRRNHPTEFSRTWDDPFQEGSESKRGMGPPRADSIYGRNMLEKAAVTKQTKETNISGFTLDYYQHPAKHADPKRLYRHAYDVYSLGILLLEVGLWEKLKNYEDSCLWYIESTDYDEEDHYERRRWICREYLDRLRWACGNTYADVVLSCLMIDSSDDEVSKASERELCARIVADLEGCQA
;
A
#
# COMPACT_ATOMS: atom_id res chain seq x y z
N MET A 1 44.56 1.94 14.20
CA MET A 1 43.82 1.10 13.23
C MET A 1 43.29 1.96 12.09
N ASP A 2 43.39 1.46 10.86
CA ASP A 2 42.69 2.01 9.70
C ASP A 2 41.18 1.83 9.90
N PRO A 3 40.41 2.91 10.03
CA PRO A 3 38.97 2.83 10.30
C PRO A 3 38.19 2.14 9.15
N ALA A 4 38.79 1.98 7.97
CA ALA A 4 38.24 1.15 6.91
C ALA A 4 38.25 -0.35 7.24
N GLY A 5 39.33 -0.85 7.85
CA GLY A 5 39.45 -2.24 8.29
C GLY A 5 38.47 -2.59 9.41
N LEU A 6 38.20 -1.65 10.32
CA LEU A 6 37.23 -1.84 11.41
C LEU A 6 35.80 -2.00 10.89
N ALA A 7 35.38 -1.20 9.91
CA ALA A 7 34.04 -1.28 9.33
C ALA A 7 33.79 -2.62 8.62
N ILE A 8 34.78 -3.12 7.87
CA ILE A 8 34.73 -4.46 7.25
C ILE A 8 34.62 -5.55 8.31
N GLY A 9 35.41 -5.42 9.39
CA GLY A 9 35.34 -6.33 10.52
C GLY A 9 34.00 -6.34 11.24
N ILE A 10 33.38 -5.17 11.44
CA ILE A 10 32.04 -5.04 12.03
C ILE A 10 30.98 -5.71 11.15
N ALA A 11 31.05 -5.55 9.82
CA ALA A 11 30.13 -6.23 8.91
C ALA A 11 30.26 -7.75 8.99
N ALA A 12 31.49 -8.27 8.97
CA ALA A 12 31.74 -9.71 9.11
C ALA A 12 31.29 -10.28 10.47
N LEU A 13 31.46 -9.50 11.55
CA LEU A 13 31.02 -9.88 12.89
C LEU A 13 29.50 -9.86 13.02
N TYR A 14 28.83 -8.88 12.40
CA TYR A 14 27.37 -8.85 12.28
C TYR A 14 26.85 -10.13 11.60
N THR A 15 27.45 -10.53 10.47
CA THR A 15 27.07 -11.77 9.77
C THR A 15 27.23 -12.98 10.68
N ALA A 16 28.34 -13.08 11.41
CA ALA A 16 28.54 -14.16 12.37
C ALA A 16 27.50 -14.15 13.51
N CYS A 17 27.11 -12.99 14.04
CA CYS A 17 26.03 -12.88 15.03
C CYS A 17 24.67 -13.34 14.46
N ARG A 18 24.36 -12.95 13.22
CA ARG A 18 23.14 -13.36 12.52
C ARG A 18 23.08 -14.87 12.37
N ASP A 19 24.17 -15.49 11.94
CA ASP A 19 24.27 -16.95 11.75
C ASP A 19 24.19 -17.69 13.10
N CYS A 20 24.74 -17.11 14.17
CA CYS A 20 24.54 -17.62 15.53
C CYS A 20 23.07 -17.61 15.97
N TYR A 21 22.27 -16.62 15.56
CA TYR A 21 20.83 -16.66 15.81
C TYR A 21 20.13 -17.76 15.01
N ASP A 22 20.55 -18.00 13.76
CA ASP A 22 19.95 -19.04 12.90
C ASP A 22 20.06 -20.43 13.51
N PHE A 23 21.15 -20.71 14.25
CA PHE A 23 21.27 -21.94 15.04
C PHE A 23 20.06 -22.15 15.99
N PHE A 24 19.60 -21.09 16.66
CA PHE A 24 18.47 -21.19 17.58
C PHE A 24 17.11 -21.16 16.86
N THR A 25 16.99 -20.38 15.78
CA THR A 25 15.70 -20.12 15.11
C THR A 25 15.39 -21.06 13.96
N THR A 26 16.31 -21.90 13.48
CA THR A 26 16.06 -22.87 12.38
C THR A 26 15.86 -24.32 12.86
N ALA A 27 16.23 -24.64 14.10
CA ALA A 27 16.15 -26.00 14.63
C ALA A 27 14.71 -26.58 14.56
N LYS A 28 14.47 -27.58 13.71
CA LYS A 28 13.16 -28.23 13.52
C LYS A 28 12.68 -29.10 14.70
N THR A 29 13.55 -29.36 15.68
CA THR A 29 13.33 -30.32 16.78
C THR A 29 13.26 -29.65 18.15
N ALA A 30 12.61 -28.49 18.25
CA ALA A 30 12.36 -27.85 19.54
C ALA A 30 11.01 -28.34 20.10
N GLU A 31 10.97 -28.74 21.38
CA GLU A 31 9.74 -29.15 22.06
C GLU A 31 8.69 -28.02 22.10
N ALA A 32 7.41 -28.36 22.30
CA ALA A 32 6.30 -27.39 22.27
C ALA A 32 6.50 -26.19 23.22
N GLU A 33 7.13 -26.37 24.38
CA GLU A 33 7.45 -25.27 25.32
C GLU A 33 8.63 -24.39 24.89
N SER A 34 9.52 -24.92 24.03
CA SER A 34 10.59 -24.15 23.40
C SER A 34 10.05 -23.20 22.33
N SER A 35 8.85 -23.45 21.79
CA SER A 35 8.26 -22.64 20.72
C SER A 35 7.89 -21.21 21.15
N ALA A 36 7.51 -20.99 22.42
CA ALA A 36 7.21 -19.65 22.94
C ALA A 36 8.49 -18.80 23.04
N HIS A 37 9.52 -19.35 23.67
CA HIS A 37 10.82 -18.70 23.82
C HIS A 37 11.59 -18.54 22.50
N ARG A 38 11.36 -19.44 21.53
CA ARG A 38 11.89 -19.32 20.17
C ARG A 38 11.42 -18.03 19.49
N ARG A 39 10.17 -17.63 19.69
CA ARG A 39 9.66 -16.38 19.10
C ARG A 39 10.29 -15.13 19.72
N GLU A 40 10.63 -15.17 21.00
CA GLU A 40 11.41 -14.09 21.63
C GLU A 40 12.78 -13.95 20.96
N LEU A 41 13.44 -15.09 20.68
CA LEU A 41 14.69 -15.10 19.91
C LEU A 41 14.50 -14.62 18.46
N GLU A 42 13.42 -15.01 17.79
CA GLU A 42 13.10 -14.56 16.42
C GLU A 42 12.90 -13.03 16.37
N ILE A 43 12.27 -12.44 17.40
CA ILE A 43 12.16 -10.98 17.52
C ILE A 43 13.54 -10.35 17.72
N GLN A 44 14.37 -10.87 18.63
CA GLN A 44 15.72 -10.33 18.83
C GLN A 44 16.61 -10.47 17.58
N GLN A 45 16.49 -11.59 16.86
CA GLN A 45 17.15 -11.78 15.58
C GLN A 45 16.66 -10.75 14.55
N SER A 46 15.35 -10.49 14.50
CA SER A 46 14.76 -9.52 13.57
C SER A 46 15.19 -8.09 13.87
N ILE A 47 15.42 -7.76 15.15
CA ILE A 47 16.00 -6.47 15.58
C ILE A 47 17.44 -6.33 15.07
N LEU A 48 18.25 -7.39 15.20
CA LEU A 48 19.60 -7.40 14.64
C LEU A 48 19.55 -7.24 13.11
N LYS A 49 18.67 -7.98 12.42
CA LYS A 49 18.49 -7.85 10.96
C LYS A 49 18.07 -6.44 10.54
N ALA A 50 17.18 -5.80 11.31
CA ALA A 50 16.79 -4.40 11.08
C ALA A 50 17.99 -3.45 11.17
N TRP A 51 18.86 -3.66 12.15
CA TRP A 51 20.11 -2.90 12.28
C TRP A 51 21.02 -3.10 11.05
N GLY A 52 21.26 -4.36 10.64
CA GLY A 52 22.08 -4.64 9.46
C GLY A 52 21.49 -4.08 8.16
N PHE A 53 20.16 -4.13 8.02
CA PHE A 53 19.41 -3.57 6.92
C PHE A 53 19.62 -2.05 6.80
N HIS A 54 19.45 -1.30 7.90
CA HIS A 54 19.64 0.15 7.89
C HIS A 54 21.04 0.57 7.40
N TRP A 55 22.03 -0.26 7.75
CA TRP A 55 23.44 -0.08 7.41
C TRP A 55 23.84 -0.66 6.05
N GLN A 56 22.89 -1.27 5.34
CA GLN A 56 23.10 -1.90 4.03
C GLN A 56 24.21 -2.95 4.08
N ILE A 57 24.27 -3.74 5.15
CA ILE A 57 25.16 -4.90 5.21
C ILE A 57 24.49 -5.99 4.38
N HIS A 58 24.95 -6.18 3.14
CA HIS A 58 24.33 -7.09 2.19
C HIS A 58 24.40 -8.53 2.72
N ASN A 59 23.32 -9.29 2.53
CA ASN A 59 23.38 -10.75 2.68
C ASN A 59 24.22 -11.27 1.50
N GLU A 60 25.31 -11.99 1.76
CA GLU A 60 26.20 -12.55 0.73
C GLU A 60 25.56 -13.66 -0.14
N ASP A 61 24.23 -13.72 -0.29
CA ASP A 61 23.52 -14.81 -0.98
C ASP A 61 22.80 -14.45 -2.29
N ASP A 62 22.73 -13.17 -2.69
CA ASP A 62 22.02 -12.80 -3.93
C ASP A 62 22.98 -12.34 -5.04
N SER A 63 23.23 -13.25 -5.98
CA SER A 63 23.70 -13.07 -7.36
C SER A 63 25.12 -12.51 -7.60
N GLU A 64 25.86 -13.24 -8.45
CA GLU A 64 27.18 -12.86 -8.98
C GLU A 64 27.19 -11.45 -9.59
N PRO A 65 28.28 -10.68 -9.45
CA PRO A 65 28.41 -9.40 -10.11
C PRO A 65 28.69 -9.61 -11.60
N GLU A 66 27.65 -9.51 -12.43
CA GLU A 66 27.84 -9.23 -13.85
C GLU A 66 28.43 -7.81 -14.00
N HIS A 67 29.72 -7.77 -14.36
CA HIS A 67 30.41 -6.70 -15.09
C HIS A 67 30.20 -5.25 -14.60
N SER A 68 30.70 -4.93 -13.41
CA SER A 68 31.15 -3.55 -13.14
C SER A 68 32.56 -3.53 -12.58
N ASP A 69 33.37 -2.65 -13.15
CA ASP A 69 34.80 -2.55 -13.01
C ASP A 69 35.34 -2.54 -11.57
N ASN A 70 36.50 -3.18 -11.44
CA ASN A 70 37.30 -3.36 -10.23
C ASN A 70 38.03 -2.07 -9.80
N ALA A 71 37.34 -0.92 -9.76
CA ALA A 71 37.90 0.36 -9.38
C ALA A 71 36.87 1.25 -8.65
N GLY A 72 36.65 0.96 -7.37
CA GLY A 72 35.87 1.81 -6.47
C GLY A 72 34.76 1.05 -5.77
N ARG A 73 35.10 0.18 -4.80
CA ARG A 73 34.13 -0.39 -3.86
C ARG A 73 33.44 0.80 -3.17
N LYS A 74 32.22 1.16 -3.60
CA LYS A 74 31.44 2.26 -3.02
C LYS A 74 31.46 2.08 -1.51
N ARG A 75 31.93 3.10 -0.77
CA ARG A 75 31.94 3.05 0.69
C ARG A 75 30.51 2.85 1.15
N THR A 76 30.26 1.82 1.97
CA THR A 76 28.90 1.55 2.47
C THR A 76 28.47 2.67 3.42
N LYS A 77 27.16 2.88 3.56
CA LYS A 77 26.58 3.85 4.51
C LYS A 77 27.15 3.69 5.93
N LEU A 78 27.33 2.44 6.38
CA LEU A 78 27.99 2.12 7.65
C LEU A 78 29.43 2.61 7.69
N HIS A 79 30.19 2.35 6.62
CA HIS A 79 31.59 2.74 6.54
C HIS A 79 31.75 4.25 6.69
N GLU A 80 30.98 5.05 5.95
CA GLU A 80 31.03 6.52 6.03
C GLU A 80 30.66 7.05 7.42
N TYR A 81 29.64 6.47 8.04
CA TYR A 81 29.22 6.83 9.39
C TYR A 81 30.30 6.51 10.44
N LEU A 82 30.88 5.31 10.39
CA LEU A 82 31.88 4.86 11.36
C LEU A 82 33.23 5.57 11.19
N LEU A 83 33.62 5.91 9.96
CA LEU A 83 34.78 6.77 9.68
C LEU A 83 34.62 8.13 10.40
N SER A 84 33.42 8.69 10.36
CA SER A 84 33.10 9.98 10.96
C SER A 84 32.86 9.91 12.48
N ASN A 85 32.64 8.71 13.03
CA ASN A 85 32.26 8.47 14.43
C ASN A 85 33.09 7.36 15.07
N ARG A 86 34.40 7.58 15.22
CA ARG A 86 35.35 6.55 15.69
C ARG A 86 34.96 5.91 17.04
N PHE A 87 34.51 6.68 18.02
CA PHE A 87 34.10 6.13 19.32
C PHE A 87 32.86 5.24 19.22
N LYS A 88 31.93 5.59 18.32
CA LYS A 88 30.76 4.74 18.05
C LYS A 88 31.16 3.45 17.35
N ALA A 89 32.16 3.49 16.46
CA ALA A 89 32.69 2.28 15.82
C ALA A 89 33.25 1.28 16.83
N GLU A 90 34.00 1.76 17.82
CA GLU A 90 34.50 0.92 18.92
C GLU A 90 33.34 0.36 19.76
N GLY A 91 32.34 1.19 20.07
CA GLY A 91 31.13 0.75 20.76
C GLY A 91 30.41 -0.37 20.01
N VAL A 92 30.17 -0.20 18.70
CA VAL A 92 29.49 -1.19 17.85
C VAL A 92 30.26 -2.50 17.82
N PHE A 93 31.59 -2.43 17.65
CA PHE A 93 32.44 -3.62 17.65
C PHE A 93 32.36 -4.38 18.99
N LYS A 94 32.45 -3.68 20.13
CA LYS A 94 32.35 -4.28 21.46
C LYS A 94 30.98 -4.90 21.70
N THR A 95 29.90 -4.21 21.32
CA THR A 95 28.54 -4.72 21.48
C THR A 95 28.29 -5.97 20.63
N LEU A 96 28.69 -5.98 19.36
CA LEU A 96 28.58 -7.16 18.51
C LEU A 96 29.46 -8.32 19.00
N SER A 97 30.65 -8.04 19.54
CA SER A 97 31.52 -9.07 20.12
C SER A 97 30.89 -9.69 21.36
N ALA A 98 30.28 -8.88 22.23
CA ALA A 98 29.57 -9.35 23.40
C ALA A 98 28.31 -10.15 23.02
N LEU A 99 27.58 -9.70 22.00
CA LEU A 99 26.44 -10.42 21.44
C LEU A 99 26.85 -11.79 20.89
N ALA A 100 27.93 -11.83 20.10
CA ALA A 100 28.49 -13.06 19.56
C ALA A 100 28.92 -14.03 20.67
N ASP A 101 29.57 -13.54 21.72
CA ASP A 101 29.96 -14.39 22.86
C ASP A 101 28.73 -14.90 23.64
N THR A 102 27.72 -14.07 23.87
CA THR A 102 26.45 -14.49 24.49
C THR A 102 25.77 -15.62 23.71
N LEU A 103 25.82 -15.58 22.37
CA LEU A 103 25.16 -16.58 21.50
C LEU A 103 26.01 -17.81 21.19
N SER A 104 27.34 -17.70 21.20
CA SER A 104 28.25 -18.78 20.75
C SER A 104 28.99 -19.52 21.87
N ASN A 105 29.07 -18.95 23.07
CA ASN A 105 29.86 -19.51 24.15
C ASN A 105 29.14 -20.68 24.84
N GLN A 106 29.54 -21.90 24.51
CA GLN A 106 28.94 -23.14 25.02
C GLN A 106 28.82 -23.18 26.55
N ASP A 107 29.85 -22.75 27.28
CA ASP A 107 29.84 -22.74 28.74
C ASP A 107 28.78 -21.79 29.30
N LYS A 108 28.65 -20.59 28.72
CA LYS A 108 27.61 -19.63 29.12
C LYS A 108 26.22 -20.14 28.79
N LEU A 109 26.02 -20.69 27.59
CA LEU A 109 24.74 -21.28 27.16
C LEU A 109 24.27 -22.36 28.13
N VAL A 110 25.15 -23.27 28.54
CA VAL A 110 24.80 -24.38 29.43
C VAL A 110 24.66 -23.92 30.89
N LYS A 111 25.66 -23.22 31.43
CA LYS A 111 25.74 -22.91 32.87
C LYS A 111 24.89 -21.71 33.29
N ARG A 112 24.82 -20.66 32.47
CA ARG A 112 24.15 -19.40 32.82
C ARG A 112 22.73 -19.33 32.26
N TYR A 113 22.54 -19.81 31.03
CA TYR A 113 21.29 -19.65 30.29
C TYR A 113 20.41 -20.91 30.28
N GLY A 114 20.87 -22.02 30.86
CA GLY A 114 20.04 -23.21 31.03
C GLY A 114 19.72 -23.93 29.72
N ILE A 115 20.63 -23.89 28.74
CA ILE A 115 20.48 -24.59 27.45
C ILE A 115 21.17 -25.94 27.54
N GLN A 116 20.47 -27.00 27.15
CA GLN A 116 21.05 -28.33 27.00
C GLN A 116 21.47 -28.54 25.55
N LEU A 117 22.75 -28.89 25.33
CA LEU A 117 23.29 -29.19 24.01
C LEU A 117 23.53 -30.70 23.87
N GLN A 118 22.98 -31.30 22.82
CA GLN A 118 23.16 -32.71 22.49
C GLN A 118 23.86 -32.86 21.13
N PRO A 119 24.76 -33.84 20.94
CA PRO A 119 25.35 -34.09 19.64
C PRO A 119 24.27 -34.47 18.61
N ALA A 120 24.23 -33.79 17.46
CA ALA A 120 23.65 -34.41 16.27
C ALA A 120 24.62 -35.50 15.82
N GLN A 121 24.14 -36.64 15.33
CA GLN A 121 24.99 -37.79 14.99
C GLN A 121 26.22 -37.38 14.13
N ALA A 122 27.39 -37.47 14.78
CA ALA A 122 28.81 -37.41 14.36
C ALA A 122 29.28 -36.41 13.29
N ILE A 123 30.25 -35.55 13.65
CA ILE A 123 31.70 -35.75 13.46
C ILE A 123 32.49 -34.81 14.40
N GLN A 124 33.44 -35.42 15.11
CA GLN A 124 34.39 -34.80 16.03
C GLN A 124 35.29 -33.79 15.32
N ASP A 125 35.42 -32.61 15.90
CA ASP A 125 36.70 -31.95 16.18
C ASP A 125 36.40 -30.64 16.92
N ALA A 126 36.88 -30.53 18.16
CA ALA A 126 36.72 -29.35 19.00
C ALA A 126 38.09 -29.00 19.60
N SER A 127 38.74 -27.99 19.05
CA SER A 127 39.87 -27.31 19.68
C SER A 127 39.31 -26.27 20.64
N GLN A 128 39.74 -26.32 21.91
CA GLN A 128 39.43 -25.29 22.90
C GLN A 128 40.38 -24.10 22.71
N LEU A 129 39.84 -22.91 22.47
CA LEU A 129 40.60 -21.66 22.51
C LEU A 129 40.10 -20.78 23.67
N THR A 130 41.04 -20.40 24.54
CA THR A 130 40.84 -19.54 25.70
C THR A 130 41.10 -18.09 25.28
N ILE A 131 40.15 -17.18 25.51
CA ILE A 131 40.32 -15.76 25.20
C ILE A 131 41.17 -15.10 26.30
N GLN A 132 42.32 -14.54 25.92
CA GLN A 132 42.98 -13.48 26.66
C GLN A 132 42.44 -12.12 26.22
N ASN A 133 42.41 -11.15 27.14
CA ASN A 133 41.97 -9.77 26.90
C ASN A 133 42.72 -9.17 25.70
N THR A 134 42.03 -9.03 24.58
CA THR A 134 42.60 -8.53 23.32
C THR A 134 42.39 -7.02 23.23
N THR A 135 43.49 -6.30 23.04
CA THR A 135 43.49 -4.91 22.61
C THR A 135 42.91 -4.77 21.22
N ILE A 136 42.41 -3.58 20.92
CA ILE A 136 41.57 -3.20 19.76
C ILE A 136 42.24 -3.46 18.39
N GLU A 137 43.48 -3.91 18.31
CA GLU A 137 44.26 -3.92 17.06
C GLU A 137 43.97 -5.07 16.09
N ASP A 138 43.35 -6.18 16.53
CA ASP A 138 43.06 -7.33 15.66
C ASP A 138 41.59 -7.77 15.72
N VAL A 139 40.77 -7.31 14.77
CA VAL A 139 39.35 -7.71 14.61
C VAL A 139 39.22 -9.14 14.04
N LYS A 140 40.17 -9.56 13.20
CA LYS A 140 40.21 -10.89 12.56
C LYS A 140 40.16 -12.09 13.54
N PRO A 141 40.98 -12.15 14.62
CA PRO A 141 40.97 -13.28 15.55
C PRO A 141 39.62 -13.44 16.25
N VAL A 142 38.94 -12.34 16.60
CA VAL A 142 37.60 -12.39 17.21
C VAL A 142 36.60 -13.01 16.24
N ILE A 143 36.60 -12.59 14.97
CA ILE A 143 35.70 -13.14 13.95
C ILE A 143 35.99 -14.63 13.71
N SER A 144 37.26 -15.02 13.59
CA SER A 144 37.62 -16.44 13.39
C SER A 144 37.20 -17.30 14.58
N GLU A 145 37.37 -16.79 15.81
CA GLU A 145 36.97 -17.49 17.02
C GLU A 145 35.44 -17.70 17.08
N VAL A 146 34.65 -16.66 16.78
CA VAL A 146 33.19 -16.77 16.73
C VAL A 146 32.75 -17.78 15.67
N ARG A 147 33.33 -17.74 14.47
CA ARG A 147 33.03 -18.71 13.39
C ARG A 147 33.40 -20.14 13.79
N ASN A 148 34.53 -20.34 14.46
CA ASN A 148 34.93 -21.65 14.97
C ASN A 148 33.91 -22.18 15.98
N ARG A 149 33.50 -21.36 16.95
CA ARG A 149 32.45 -21.73 17.92
C ARG A 149 31.12 -22.07 17.24
N LEU A 150 30.71 -21.26 16.26
CA LEU A 150 29.50 -21.50 15.48
C LEU A 150 29.57 -22.82 14.70
N SER A 151 30.72 -23.16 14.11
CA SER A 151 30.91 -24.42 13.39
C SER A 151 30.72 -25.64 14.30
N VAL A 152 31.13 -25.54 15.57
CA VAL A 152 30.91 -26.56 16.59
C VAL A 152 29.43 -26.60 16.98
N LEU A 153 28.81 -25.43 17.23
CA LEU A 153 27.39 -25.35 17.60
C LEU A 153 26.46 -25.92 16.53
N ASN A 154 26.72 -25.65 15.26
CA ASN A 154 25.89 -26.16 14.15
C ASN A 154 25.87 -27.70 14.05
N LYS A 155 26.79 -28.40 14.72
CA LYS A 155 26.78 -29.87 14.86
C LYS A 155 25.96 -30.37 16.06
N LEU A 156 25.39 -29.47 16.85
CA LEU A 156 24.64 -29.78 18.06
C LEU A 156 23.14 -29.50 17.85
N LYS A 157 22.31 -30.17 18.65
CA LYS A 157 20.92 -29.82 18.88
C LYS A 157 20.80 -29.18 20.25
N TRP A 158 19.85 -28.27 20.41
CA TRP A 158 19.60 -27.61 21.69
C TRP A 158 18.19 -27.90 22.22
N ALA A 159 18.06 -27.92 23.55
CA ALA A 159 16.79 -28.01 24.27
C ALA A 159 16.80 -27.10 25.50
N LEU A 160 15.63 -26.67 25.95
CA LEU A 160 15.47 -25.80 27.10
C LEU A 160 15.49 -26.62 28.40
N LYS A 161 16.48 -26.41 29.27
CA LYS A 161 16.53 -27.08 30.59
C LYS A 161 15.87 -26.25 31.68
N ASP A 162 16.04 -24.93 31.64
CA ASP A 162 15.57 -24.02 32.69
C ASP A 162 15.00 -22.72 32.08
N LYS A 163 13.70 -22.49 32.31
CA LYS A 163 12.95 -21.35 31.76
C LYS A 163 13.43 -20.02 32.34
N ASP A 164 13.72 -19.95 33.63
CA ASP A 164 14.08 -18.69 34.28
C ASP A 164 15.53 -18.29 33.97
N ASN A 165 16.42 -19.28 33.81
CA ASN A 165 17.76 -19.03 33.30
C ASN A 165 17.74 -18.60 31.82
N PHE A 166 16.84 -19.14 31.00
CA PHE A 166 16.72 -18.72 29.61
C PHE A 166 16.21 -17.28 29.46
N LYS A 167 15.30 -16.81 30.34
CA LYS A 167 14.91 -15.39 30.36
C LYS A 167 16.11 -14.46 30.54
N LYS A 168 17.18 -14.90 31.23
CA LYS A 168 18.43 -14.14 31.35
C LYS A 168 19.15 -13.99 30.00
N LEU A 169 19.08 -15.01 29.13
CA LEU A 169 19.61 -14.91 27.76
C LEU A 169 18.86 -13.82 27.00
N ILE A 170 17.52 -13.88 27.02
CA ILE A 170 16.69 -12.88 26.33
C ILE A 170 16.94 -11.47 26.86
N ALA A 171 17.09 -11.31 28.18
CA ALA A 171 17.44 -10.03 28.79
C ALA A 171 18.82 -9.51 28.35
N ASP A 172 19.84 -10.37 28.33
CA ASP A 172 21.18 -10.00 27.84
C ASP A 172 21.14 -9.63 26.34
N LEU A 173 20.41 -10.38 25.51
CA LEU A 173 20.25 -10.08 24.07
C LEU A 173 19.52 -8.74 23.84
N ARG A 174 18.49 -8.43 24.65
CA ARG A 174 17.80 -7.14 24.61
C ARG A 174 18.72 -5.97 25.00
N SER A 175 19.55 -6.17 26.02
CA SER A 175 20.54 -5.17 26.44
C SER A 175 21.57 -4.88 25.34
N HIS A 176 22.03 -5.93 24.64
CA HIS A 176 22.92 -5.78 23.49
C HIS A 176 22.24 -5.06 22.32
N SER A 177 21.00 -5.40 21.98
CA SER A 177 20.26 -4.76 20.89
C SER A 177 19.94 -3.29 21.19
N GLU A 178 19.58 -2.96 22.43
CA GLU A 178 19.44 -1.57 22.88
C GLU A 178 20.76 -0.80 22.74
N SER A 179 21.87 -1.41 23.13
CA SER A 179 23.20 -0.79 22.98
C SER A 179 23.52 -0.49 21.51
N LEU A 180 23.18 -1.41 20.59
CA LEU A 180 23.34 -1.17 19.13
C LEU A 180 22.45 -0.03 18.63
N TYR A 181 21.20 0.07 19.10
CA TYR A 181 20.30 1.15 18.74
C TYR A 181 20.82 2.51 19.22
N ARG A 182 21.31 2.61 20.46
CA ARG A 182 21.88 3.86 21.01
C ARG A 182 23.10 4.37 20.22
N LEU A 183 23.79 3.49 19.48
CA LEU A 183 24.94 3.83 18.66
C LEU A 183 24.56 4.28 17.24
N CYS A 184 23.29 4.15 16.85
CA CYS A 184 22.76 4.62 15.58
C CYS A 184 22.48 6.14 15.60
N PRO A 185 22.40 6.80 14.43
CA PRO A 185 21.90 8.17 14.36
C PRO A 185 20.38 8.20 14.61
N GLU A 186 19.85 9.32 15.11
CA GLU A 186 18.45 9.43 15.52
C GLU A 186 17.45 9.17 14.39
N ASN A 187 17.83 9.48 13.15
CA ASN A 187 17.01 9.24 11.97
C ASN A 187 16.95 7.77 11.54
N ALA A 188 17.72 6.87 12.15
CA ALA A 188 17.76 5.46 11.77
C ALA A 188 16.59 4.61 12.28
N PHE A 189 15.95 5.03 13.37
CA PHE A 189 15.06 4.16 14.12
C PHE A 189 13.82 3.76 13.35
N GLU A 190 13.33 4.62 12.47
CA GLU A 190 12.03 4.41 11.86
C GLU A 190 12.06 3.38 10.73
N SER A 191 13.05 3.44 9.85
CA SER A 191 13.33 2.39 8.86
C SER A 191 13.62 1.05 9.52
N MET A 192 14.39 1.06 10.62
CA MET A 192 14.65 -0.16 11.40
C MET A 192 13.37 -0.74 12.01
N ASN A 193 12.49 0.10 12.58
CA ASN A 193 11.24 -0.34 13.20
C ASN A 193 10.25 -0.92 12.17
N ILE A 194 10.21 -0.34 10.96
CA ILE A 194 9.39 -0.86 9.87
C ILE A 194 9.93 -2.17 9.34
N TYR A 195 11.25 -2.27 9.11
CA TYR A 195 11.88 -3.52 8.72
C TYR A 195 11.62 -4.62 9.75
N LEU A 196 11.86 -4.34 11.04
CA LEU A 196 11.56 -5.27 12.14
C LEU A 196 10.11 -5.78 12.06
N THR A 197 9.16 -4.87 11.84
CA THR A 197 7.74 -5.21 11.75
C THR A 197 7.48 -6.13 10.55
N MET A 198 7.97 -5.76 9.38
CA MET A 198 7.79 -6.54 8.16
C MET A 198 8.42 -7.94 8.26
N GLU A 199 9.64 -8.02 8.77
CA GLU A 199 10.40 -9.26 8.94
C GLU A 199 9.75 -10.22 9.95
N CYS A 200 9.21 -9.69 11.06
CA CYS A 200 8.48 -10.48 12.04
C CYS A 200 7.14 -11.00 11.46
N LEU A 201 6.43 -10.16 10.70
CA LEU A 201 5.11 -10.51 10.17
C LEU A 201 5.18 -11.44 8.94
N ALA A 202 6.27 -11.38 8.16
CA ALA A 202 6.48 -12.21 6.99
C ALA A 202 6.43 -13.72 7.27
N ARG A 203 6.83 -14.14 8.49
CA ARG A 203 6.94 -15.55 8.88
C ARG A 203 5.69 -16.13 9.53
N GLN A 204 4.67 -15.32 9.79
CA GLN A 204 3.51 -15.74 10.58
C GLN A 204 2.19 -15.40 9.88
N GLU A 205 1.40 -16.45 9.63
CA GLU A 205 0.05 -16.33 9.08
C GLU A 205 -1.03 -16.81 10.06
N SER A 206 -0.68 -17.55 11.10
CA SER A 206 -1.68 -18.00 12.10
C SER A 206 -2.19 -16.81 12.92
N PRO A 207 -3.53 -16.58 13.02
CA PRO A 207 -4.07 -15.51 13.85
C PRO A 207 -3.71 -15.63 15.33
N ALA A 208 -3.71 -16.85 15.87
CA ALA A 208 -3.27 -17.11 17.24
C ALA A 208 -1.78 -16.76 17.41
N GLY A 209 -0.97 -17.09 16.40
CA GLY A 209 0.43 -16.72 16.37
C GLY A 209 0.65 -15.21 16.39
N LEU A 210 -0.08 -14.48 15.56
CA LEU A 210 0.00 -13.01 15.45
C LEU A 210 -0.50 -12.29 16.70
N LYS A 211 -1.60 -12.75 17.31
CA LYS A 211 -2.11 -12.22 18.60
C LYS A 211 -1.09 -12.41 19.71
N TRP A 212 -0.41 -13.56 19.72
CA TRP A 212 0.67 -13.80 20.67
C TRP A 212 1.85 -12.87 20.45
N THR A 213 2.29 -12.66 19.19
CA THR A 213 3.35 -11.69 18.86
C THR A 213 2.97 -10.28 19.29
N SER A 214 1.71 -9.89 19.07
CA SER A 214 1.18 -8.60 19.52
C SER A 214 1.26 -8.44 21.03
N LYS A 215 0.82 -9.45 21.79
CA LYS A 215 0.88 -9.45 23.25
C LYS A 215 2.33 -9.35 23.76
N LEU A 216 3.23 -10.15 23.19
CA LEU A 216 4.64 -10.15 23.59
C LEU A 216 5.32 -8.81 23.30
N ALA A 217 5.09 -8.24 22.12
CA ALA A 217 5.64 -6.94 21.76
C ALA A 217 5.11 -5.82 22.68
N THR A 218 3.82 -5.85 23.07
CA THR A 218 3.28 -4.93 24.08
C THR A 218 3.99 -5.06 25.42
N GLN A 219 4.22 -6.28 25.89
CA GLN A 219 4.95 -6.52 27.14
C GLN A 219 6.38 -5.96 27.07
N PHE A 220 7.10 -6.19 25.96
CA PHE A 220 8.43 -5.61 25.79
C PHE A 220 8.41 -4.09 25.77
N ALA A 221 7.42 -3.47 25.12
CA ALA A 221 7.25 -2.02 25.12
C ALA A 221 6.92 -1.43 26.52
N GLU A 222 6.34 -2.22 27.42
CA GLU A 222 6.05 -1.87 28.82
C GLU A 222 7.28 -2.01 29.71
N PHE A 223 8.09 -3.06 29.51
CA PHE A 223 9.35 -3.26 30.24
C PHE A 223 10.41 -2.22 29.85
N ASP A 224 10.48 -1.87 28.56
CA ASP A 224 11.53 -1.02 27.99
C ASP A 224 11.07 0.45 27.89
N GLN A 225 10.53 1.03 28.96
CA GLN A 225 9.89 2.36 28.90
C GLN A 225 10.82 3.48 28.39
N GLU A 226 12.11 3.39 28.70
CA GLU A 226 13.15 4.36 28.34
C GLU A 226 13.99 3.92 27.13
N SER A 227 13.74 2.74 26.56
CA SER A 227 14.54 2.20 25.46
C SER A 227 14.16 2.82 24.11
N SER A 228 15.16 3.05 23.26
CA SER A 228 14.96 3.47 21.87
C SER A 228 14.23 2.43 21.00
N VAL A 229 14.20 1.16 21.41
CA VAL A 229 13.52 0.06 20.69
C VAL A 229 12.01 0.03 20.96
N ARG A 230 11.55 0.74 22.00
CA ARG A 230 10.15 0.73 22.47
C ARG A 230 9.14 1.05 21.37
N GLU A 231 9.41 2.04 20.54
CA GLU A 231 8.51 2.42 19.44
C GLU A 231 8.43 1.32 18.38
N GLY A 232 9.52 0.58 18.13
CA GLY A 232 9.53 -0.60 17.27
C GLY A 232 8.62 -1.70 17.79
N TYR A 233 8.65 -1.95 19.10
CA TYR A 233 7.75 -2.93 19.73
C TYR A 233 6.27 -2.49 19.68
N LYS A 234 5.96 -1.22 19.93
CA LYS A 234 4.59 -0.70 19.78
C LYS A 234 4.06 -0.84 18.35
N LEU A 235 4.91 -0.55 17.37
CA LEU A 235 4.58 -0.68 15.96
C LEU A 235 4.31 -2.14 15.59
N LEU A 236 5.22 -3.05 15.97
CA LEU A 236 5.06 -4.49 15.79
C LEU A 236 3.77 -5.00 16.46
N ALA A 237 3.48 -4.55 17.68
CA ALA A 237 2.29 -4.96 18.41
C ALA A 237 1.00 -4.55 17.67
N SER A 238 0.93 -3.31 17.20
CA SER A 238 -0.20 -2.78 16.43
C SER A 238 -0.36 -3.51 15.09
N ALA A 239 0.74 -3.67 14.33
CA ALA A 239 0.72 -4.30 13.02
C ALA A 239 0.40 -5.80 13.09
N ALA A 240 0.94 -6.53 14.09
CA ALA A 240 0.60 -7.93 14.33
C ALA A 240 -0.88 -8.10 14.70
N SER A 241 -1.44 -7.18 15.49
CA SER A 241 -2.87 -7.19 15.82
C SER A 241 -3.73 -6.94 14.59
N LEU A 242 -3.32 -6.02 13.70
CA LEU A 242 -3.99 -5.77 12.43
C LEU A 242 -3.93 -6.99 11.51
N LYS A 243 -2.75 -7.58 11.29
CA LYS A 243 -2.58 -8.80 10.48
C LYS A 243 -3.41 -9.96 11.03
N ALA A 244 -3.50 -10.12 12.36
CA ALA A 244 -4.36 -11.12 12.96
C ALA A 244 -5.83 -10.90 12.59
N SER A 245 -6.30 -9.64 12.65
CA SER A 245 -7.66 -9.26 12.25
C SER A 245 -7.92 -9.54 10.77
N VAL A 246 -6.98 -9.19 9.89
CA VAL A 246 -7.04 -9.50 8.44
C VAL A 246 -7.21 -11.00 8.24
N ASN A 247 -6.35 -11.81 8.87
CA ASN A 247 -6.36 -13.26 8.70
C ASN A 247 -7.60 -13.94 9.31
N GLU A 248 -8.21 -13.38 10.37
CA GLU A 248 -9.46 -13.88 10.96
C GLU A 248 -10.71 -13.59 10.13
N ASN A 249 -10.67 -12.51 9.36
CA ASN A 249 -11.76 -12.12 8.48
C ASN A 249 -11.54 -12.61 7.04
N ARG A 250 -10.35 -13.12 6.72
CA ARG A 250 -10.03 -13.74 5.43
C ARG A 250 -10.94 -14.93 5.16
N GLY A 251 -11.60 -14.94 4.00
CA GLY A 251 -12.48 -16.05 3.62
C GLY A 251 -13.82 -16.12 4.35
N ARG A 252 -14.23 -15.09 5.13
CA ARG A 252 -15.63 -14.94 5.59
C ARG A 252 -16.54 -14.58 4.41
N ALA A 253 -16.66 -15.48 3.44
CA ALA A 253 -17.46 -15.28 2.24
C ALA A 253 -18.96 -15.43 2.51
N GLN A 254 -19.39 -15.99 3.65
CA GLN A 254 -20.77 -16.46 3.79
C GLN A 254 -21.23 -16.75 5.23
N ALA A 255 -20.66 -16.13 6.26
CA ALA A 255 -21.16 -16.29 7.62
C ALA A 255 -22.30 -15.31 7.89
N ASP A 256 -23.51 -15.85 7.74
CA ASP A 256 -24.82 -15.40 8.21
C ASP A 256 -25.29 -14.02 7.76
N GLY A 257 -26.46 -14.04 7.12
CA GLY A 257 -27.46 -12.98 7.22
C GLY A 257 -27.97 -12.79 8.66
N LYS A 258 -27.09 -12.83 9.66
CA LYS A 258 -27.32 -12.09 10.88
C LYS A 258 -27.28 -10.64 10.44
N ALA A 259 -28.48 -10.08 10.30
CA ALA A 259 -28.68 -8.67 10.51
C ALA A 259 -27.67 -8.23 11.57
N LEU A 260 -26.75 -7.33 11.20
CA LEU A 260 -26.13 -6.45 12.18
C LEU A 260 -27.25 -6.08 13.12
N SER A 261 -27.03 -6.26 14.42
CA SER A 261 -27.96 -5.85 15.46
C SER A 261 -28.72 -4.65 14.94
N ILE A 262 -29.98 -4.88 14.56
CA ILE A 262 -30.99 -3.85 14.58
C ILE A 262 -30.97 -3.50 16.05
N VAL A 263 -30.06 -2.59 16.42
CA VAL A 263 -30.26 -1.74 17.57
C VAL A 263 -31.60 -1.13 17.22
N ASP A 264 -32.61 -1.67 17.89
CA ASP A 264 -33.95 -1.16 18.15
C ASP A 264 -34.48 -0.09 17.20
N GLU A 265 -35.74 -0.20 16.81
CA GLU A 265 -36.56 0.71 15.99
C GLU A 265 -36.44 2.24 16.29
N MET A 266 -35.26 2.79 16.07
CA MET A 266 -34.89 4.19 16.01
C MET A 266 -33.67 4.20 15.09
N GLN A 267 -33.89 4.36 13.78
CA GLN A 267 -32.77 4.65 12.90
C GLN A 267 -32.02 5.85 13.49
N PRO A 268 -30.75 5.71 13.91
CA PRO A 268 -30.00 6.84 14.46
C PRO A 268 -30.02 7.93 13.40
N LYS A 269 -30.66 9.06 13.74
CA LYS A 269 -30.95 10.12 12.78
C LYS A 269 -29.63 10.78 12.38
N MET A 270 -29.08 10.35 11.25
CA MET A 270 -27.87 10.91 10.67
C MET A 270 -28.22 12.21 9.93
N TRP A 271 -27.58 13.31 10.29
CA TRP A 271 -27.80 14.61 9.65
C TRP A 271 -26.57 15.04 8.88
N HIS A 272 -26.66 15.11 7.55
CA HIS A 272 -25.54 15.55 6.72
C HIS A 272 -25.27 17.04 6.89
N LEU A 273 -24.01 17.38 7.17
CA LEU A 273 -23.53 18.76 7.34
C LEU A 273 -22.84 19.30 6.06
N GLY A 274 -22.58 18.42 5.09
CA GLY A 274 -21.92 18.71 3.81
C GLY A 274 -20.42 18.40 3.82
N LYS A 275 -19.81 18.33 2.62
CA LYS A 275 -18.38 17.97 2.43
C LYS A 275 -17.96 16.67 3.15
N GLY A 276 -18.83 15.66 3.14
CA GLY A 276 -18.58 14.38 3.79
C GLY A 276 -18.73 14.39 5.32
N LEU A 277 -19.15 15.50 5.95
CA LEU A 277 -19.43 15.54 7.38
C LEU A 277 -20.89 15.22 7.68
N ALA A 278 -21.15 14.55 8.80
CA ALA A 278 -22.49 14.31 9.33
C ALA A 278 -22.49 14.35 10.87
N LEU A 279 -23.65 14.64 11.46
CA LEU A 279 -23.92 14.43 12.88
C LEU A 279 -24.54 13.04 13.07
N PHE A 280 -23.92 12.23 13.91
CA PHE A 280 -24.33 10.87 14.25
C PHE A 280 -24.13 10.65 15.75
N GLU A 281 -25.18 10.29 16.49
CA GLU A 281 -25.14 10.10 17.96
C GLU A 281 -24.48 11.28 18.70
N GLU A 282 -24.88 12.51 18.37
CA GLU A 282 -24.33 13.76 18.92
C GLU A 282 -22.84 14.02 18.63
N GLN A 283 -22.19 13.17 17.82
CA GLN A 283 -20.80 13.32 17.39
C GLN A 283 -20.71 13.69 15.91
N VAL A 284 -19.78 14.58 15.56
CA VAL A 284 -19.49 14.88 14.17
C VAL A 284 -18.56 13.79 13.61
N VAL A 285 -19.01 13.13 12.55
CA VAL A 285 -18.29 12.05 11.86
C VAL A 285 -18.00 12.42 10.41
N TYR A 286 -16.95 11.82 9.86
CA TYR A 286 -16.71 11.83 8.41
C TYR A 286 -17.35 10.59 7.78
N VAL A 287 -18.07 10.77 6.68
CA VAL A 287 -18.87 9.74 6.02
C VAL A 287 -18.30 9.45 4.64
N GLU A 288 -17.88 8.21 4.42
CA GLU A 288 -17.53 7.69 3.10
C GLU A 288 -18.65 6.77 2.62
N MET A 289 -19.36 7.17 1.56
CA MET A 289 -20.38 6.33 0.93
C MET A 289 -19.76 5.43 -0.13
N ARG A 290 -20.06 4.13 -0.06
CA ARG A 290 -19.55 3.10 -0.97
C ARG A 290 -20.69 2.51 -1.78
N ASP A 291 -20.57 2.57 -3.11
CA ASP A 291 -21.49 1.91 -4.03
C ASP A 291 -21.12 0.44 -4.15
N TYR A 292 -22.06 -0.45 -3.83
CA TYR A 292 -21.91 -1.90 -4.05
C TYR A 292 -22.81 -2.42 -5.15
N ARG A 293 -23.41 -1.55 -5.96
CA ARG A 293 -24.20 -1.98 -7.11
C ARG A 293 -23.30 -2.44 -8.24
N GLY A 294 -23.69 -3.53 -8.88
CA GLY A 294 -23.01 -4.10 -10.03
C GLY A 294 -23.16 -3.25 -11.30
N PRO A 295 -22.62 -3.72 -12.42
CA PRO A 295 -22.87 -3.10 -13.72
C PRO A 295 -24.39 -3.02 -13.99
N PRO A 296 -24.85 -2.00 -14.73
CA PRO A 296 -26.20 -1.97 -15.29
C PRO A 296 -26.62 -3.32 -15.86
N LEU A 297 -27.84 -3.75 -15.56
CA LEU A 297 -28.44 -4.89 -16.26
C LEU A 297 -28.49 -4.58 -17.76
N GLU A 298 -28.29 -5.61 -18.57
CA GLU A 298 -28.50 -5.46 -20.00
C GLU A 298 -29.94 -5.03 -20.27
N LEU A 299 -30.08 -3.90 -20.94
CA LEU A 299 -31.37 -3.36 -21.33
C LEU A 299 -32.11 -4.40 -22.18
N THR A 300 -33.39 -4.63 -21.88
CA THR A 300 -34.23 -5.53 -22.68
C THR A 300 -34.29 -5.05 -24.13
N PRO A 301 -34.57 -5.93 -25.11
CA PRO A 301 -34.75 -5.51 -26.51
C PRO A 301 -35.77 -4.37 -26.66
N GLN A 302 -36.82 -4.37 -25.84
CA GLN A 302 -37.83 -3.32 -25.77
C GLN A 302 -37.27 -2.00 -25.24
N GLN A 303 -36.51 -2.02 -24.14
CA GLN A 303 -35.84 -0.82 -23.60
C GLN A 303 -34.77 -0.27 -24.58
N LYS A 304 -34.02 -1.15 -25.26
CA LYS A 304 -33.08 -0.78 -26.32
C LYS A 304 -33.81 -0.09 -27.49
N GLN A 305 -34.96 -0.62 -27.91
CA GLN A 305 -35.79 -0.04 -28.96
C GLN A 305 -36.40 1.30 -28.54
N GLN A 306 -36.82 1.45 -27.28
CA GLN A 306 -37.35 2.69 -26.71
C GLN A 306 -36.28 3.78 -26.60
N LEU A 307 -35.05 3.43 -26.19
CA LEU A 307 -33.90 4.34 -26.22
C LEU A 307 -33.51 4.75 -27.64
N LYS A 308 -33.59 3.82 -28.61
CA LYS A 308 -33.36 4.12 -30.03
C LYS A 308 -34.42 5.09 -30.56
N ARG A 309 -35.70 4.89 -30.24
CA ARG A 309 -36.81 5.81 -30.56
C ARG A 309 -36.60 7.19 -29.94
N ARG A 310 -36.19 7.26 -28.67
CA ARG A 310 -35.85 8.53 -27.99
C ARG A 310 -34.67 9.26 -28.63
N ARG A 311 -33.54 8.58 -28.87
CA ARG A 311 -32.38 9.17 -29.57
C ARG A 311 -32.73 9.65 -30.98
N ASN A 312 -33.65 8.98 -31.66
CA ASN A 312 -34.13 9.40 -32.98
C ASN A 312 -35.03 10.63 -32.88
N ARG A 313 -35.94 10.68 -31.88
CA ARG A 313 -36.79 11.84 -31.58
C ARG A 313 -35.97 13.06 -31.15
N GLU A 314 -34.97 12.89 -30.28
CA GLU A 314 -34.07 13.97 -29.85
C GLU A 314 -33.22 14.51 -31.01
N ARG A 315 -32.70 13.62 -31.87
CA ARG A 315 -32.02 14.04 -33.11
C ARG A 315 -32.96 14.79 -34.06
N PHE A 316 -34.21 14.34 -34.19
CA PHE A 316 -35.23 14.99 -35.00
C PHE A 316 -35.59 16.38 -34.45
N LEU A 317 -35.81 16.51 -33.14
CA LEU A 317 -36.09 17.80 -32.49
C LEU A 317 -34.88 18.75 -32.53
N ALA A 318 -33.65 18.25 -32.37
CA ALA A 318 -32.43 19.05 -32.53
C ALA A 318 -32.26 19.54 -33.98
N SER A 319 -32.72 18.79 -34.98
CA SER A 319 -32.72 19.21 -36.39
C SER A 319 -33.71 20.34 -36.69
N LEU A 320 -34.78 20.47 -35.89
CA LEU A 320 -35.74 21.57 -35.97
C LEU A 320 -35.24 22.85 -35.27
N SER A 321 -34.32 22.73 -34.29
CA SER A 321 -33.80 23.86 -33.49
C SER A 321 -32.59 24.58 -34.10
N MET A 322 -32.00 24.06 -35.18
CA MET A 322 -30.81 24.61 -35.85
C MET A 322 -31.14 25.41 -37.14
N GLY A 323 -32.39 25.83 -37.31
CA GLY A 323 -32.80 26.67 -38.45
C GLY A 323 -32.61 28.15 -38.17
N ASP A 324 -31.44 28.71 -38.49
CA ASP A 324 -31.30 30.15 -38.65
C ASP A 324 -31.90 30.60 -40.00
N MET A 325 -32.46 31.80 -39.98
CA MET A 325 -33.44 32.36 -40.89
C MET A 325 -32.88 32.70 -42.27
N THR A 326 -32.71 31.75 -43.19
CA THR A 326 -32.65 32.07 -44.64
C THR A 326 -33.31 31.03 -45.55
N THR A 327 -34.08 31.56 -46.48
CA THR A 327 -34.97 30.97 -47.48
C THR A 327 -34.38 29.80 -48.27
N ARG A 328 -35.05 28.63 -48.27
CA ARG A 328 -35.06 27.71 -49.43
C ARG A 328 -36.22 26.71 -49.39
N HIS A 329 -36.75 26.43 -50.58
CA HIS A 329 -37.99 25.71 -50.89
C HIS A 329 -38.20 24.39 -50.14
N TYR A 330 -39.35 24.29 -49.47
CA TYR A 330 -39.87 23.03 -48.95
C TYR A 330 -40.36 22.14 -50.10
N SER A 331 -39.75 20.95 -50.25
CA SER A 331 -40.36 19.85 -50.98
C SER A 331 -41.53 19.31 -50.18
N LYS A 332 -42.67 19.14 -50.86
CA LYS A 332 -43.98 18.69 -50.35
C LYS A 332 -43.94 17.31 -49.66
N ALA A 333 -42.83 16.57 -49.76
CA ALA A 333 -42.61 15.28 -49.11
C ALA A 333 -42.32 15.36 -47.59
N GLY A 334 -41.88 16.52 -47.08
CA GLY A 334 -41.55 16.69 -45.65
C GLY A 334 -42.76 16.96 -44.74
N MET A 335 -43.90 17.39 -45.30
CA MET A 335 -45.11 17.71 -44.52
C MET A 335 -45.89 16.45 -44.09
N ASN A 336 -45.76 15.32 -44.79
CA ASN A 336 -46.46 14.09 -44.42
C ASN A 336 -45.78 13.33 -43.27
N GLN A 337 -44.48 13.52 -43.02
CA GLN A 337 -43.80 12.93 -41.86
C GLN A 337 -44.07 13.68 -40.55
N ILE A 338 -44.56 14.92 -40.64
CA ILE A 338 -44.94 15.72 -39.46
C ILE A 338 -46.23 15.19 -38.82
N TYR A 339 -47.14 14.63 -39.62
CA TYR A 339 -48.41 14.07 -39.12
C TYR A 339 -48.31 12.63 -38.63
N GLU A 340 -47.26 11.88 -38.99
CA GLU A 340 -47.11 10.47 -38.62
C GLU A 340 -46.48 10.25 -37.23
N TYR A 341 -45.84 11.29 -36.65
CA TYR A 341 -45.31 11.26 -35.28
C TYR A 341 -46.16 12.08 -34.30
N SER A 342 -47.27 12.65 -34.76
CA SER A 342 -48.08 13.61 -34.01
C SER A 342 -49.48 13.10 -33.63
N SER A 343 -49.74 11.80 -33.80
CA SER A 343 -50.92 11.13 -33.24
C SER A 343 -50.47 10.03 -32.28
N ASP A 344 -50.87 10.22 -31.03
CA ASP A 344 -50.91 9.26 -29.93
C ASP A 344 -49.58 8.85 -29.26
N GLU A 345 -49.58 8.94 -27.92
CA GLU A 345 -48.47 8.72 -26.98
C GLU A 345 -47.51 9.90 -26.75
N ALA A 346 -48.10 11.06 -26.40
CA ALA A 346 -47.55 11.87 -25.31
C ALA A 346 -47.88 11.22 -23.95
N GLU A 347 -47.53 9.95 -23.77
CA GLU A 347 -47.41 9.42 -22.41
C GLU A 347 -46.15 10.05 -21.81
N ASP A 348 -46.26 10.51 -20.58
CA ASP A 348 -45.14 10.76 -19.68
C ASP A 348 -44.36 9.45 -19.51
N VAL A 349 -43.56 9.08 -20.52
CA VAL A 349 -42.74 7.88 -20.48
C VAL A 349 -41.71 8.11 -19.39
N GLU A 350 -41.89 7.46 -18.24
CA GLU A 350 -40.95 7.51 -17.13
C GLU A 350 -39.51 7.29 -17.62
N PRO A 351 -38.51 7.98 -17.06
CA PRO A 351 -37.11 7.73 -17.39
C PRO A 351 -36.84 6.23 -17.26
N ILE A 352 -36.24 5.61 -18.28
CA ILE A 352 -35.81 4.21 -18.18
C ILE A 352 -34.78 4.15 -17.06
N GLU A 353 -35.20 3.71 -15.88
CA GLU A 353 -34.31 3.54 -14.75
C GLU A 353 -33.33 2.43 -15.09
N ILE A 354 -32.05 2.79 -15.23
CA ILE A 354 -30.98 1.83 -15.40
C ILE A 354 -30.77 1.16 -14.04
N VAL A 355 -31.48 0.04 -13.82
CA VAL A 355 -31.39 -0.72 -12.59
C VAL A 355 -30.00 -1.35 -12.49
N ARG A 356 -29.24 -0.92 -11.48
CA ARG A 356 -27.98 -1.54 -11.08
C ARG A 356 -28.23 -2.41 -9.85
N PRO A 357 -28.24 -3.76 -9.98
CA PRO A 357 -28.54 -4.65 -8.88
C PRO A 357 -27.42 -4.60 -7.84
N ALA A 358 -27.75 -4.87 -6.58
CA ALA A 358 -26.74 -5.02 -5.53
C ALA A 358 -25.80 -6.19 -5.85
N ASP A 359 -24.49 -5.94 -5.88
CA ASP A 359 -23.48 -6.98 -6.01
C ASP A 359 -23.16 -7.55 -4.61
N PRO A 360 -23.51 -8.81 -4.33
CA PRO A 360 -23.25 -9.42 -3.02
C PRO A 360 -21.76 -9.54 -2.71
N LYS A 361 -20.89 -9.65 -3.73
CA LYS A 361 -19.43 -9.73 -3.54
C LYS A 361 -18.88 -8.38 -3.10
N LEU A 362 -19.28 -7.28 -3.75
CA LEU A 362 -18.87 -5.93 -3.35
C LEU A 362 -19.38 -5.59 -1.93
N ARG A 363 -20.64 -5.92 -1.63
CA ARG A 363 -21.20 -5.74 -0.29
C ARG A 363 -20.45 -6.54 0.78
N ALA A 364 -20.06 -7.78 0.47
CA ALA A 364 -19.24 -8.61 1.36
C ALA A 364 -17.83 -8.03 1.56
N LEU A 365 -17.21 -7.48 0.50
CA LEU A 365 -15.90 -6.82 0.60
C LEU A 365 -15.94 -5.60 1.52
N ILE A 366 -16.98 -4.76 1.41
CA ILE A 366 -17.17 -3.59 2.29
C ILE A 366 -17.32 -4.04 3.74
N ARG A 367 -18.14 -5.08 3.99
CA ARG A 367 -18.32 -5.64 5.34
C ARG A 367 -17.03 -6.24 5.88
N ASN A 368 -16.25 -6.91 5.05
CA ASN A 368 -14.94 -7.46 5.44
C ASN A 368 -13.97 -6.34 5.84
N PHE A 369 -13.91 -5.25 5.08
CA PHE A 369 -13.16 -4.07 5.44
C PHE A 369 -13.60 -3.52 6.82
N PHE A 370 -14.91 -3.32 7.03
CA PHE A 370 -15.42 -2.86 8.32
C PHE A 370 -15.01 -3.79 9.47
N ASN A 371 -15.25 -5.10 9.34
CA ASN A 371 -14.93 -6.08 10.38
C ASN A 371 -13.42 -6.17 10.68
N THR A 372 -12.58 -5.92 9.69
CA THR A 372 -11.11 -5.97 9.81
C THR A 372 -10.58 -4.75 10.57
N PHE A 373 -11.10 -3.56 10.24
CA PHE A 373 -10.58 -2.28 10.73
C PHE A 373 -11.41 -1.65 11.86
N GLN A 374 -12.53 -2.26 12.27
CA GLN A 374 -13.29 -1.78 13.42
C GLN A 374 -12.51 -1.90 14.73
N GLY A 375 -12.69 -0.91 15.61
CA GLY A 375 -12.06 -0.84 16.93
C GLY A 375 -11.07 0.31 17.05
N ALA A 376 -10.78 0.70 18.28
CA ALA A 376 -9.92 1.85 18.56
C ALA A 376 -8.47 1.61 18.10
N ASN A 377 -7.86 2.63 17.47
CA ASN A 377 -6.48 2.64 17.01
C ASN A 377 -6.10 1.56 15.97
N ARG A 378 -7.07 0.92 15.31
CA ARG A 378 -6.80 -0.10 14.28
C ARG A 378 -6.24 0.49 13.01
N MET A 379 -6.65 1.71 12.66
CA MET A 379 -6.20 2.41 11.45
C MET A 379 -5.04 3.38 11.69
N LYS A 380 -4.65 3.59 12.96
CA LYS A 380 -3.61 4.56 13.35
C LYS A 380 -2.26 4.29 12.69
N SER A 381 -1.83 3.03 12.63
CA SER A 381 -0.54 2.64 12.02
C SER A 381 -0.52 2.82 10.51
N VAL A 382 -1.67 2.74 9.85
CA VAL A 382 -1.82 2.96 8.39
C VAL A 382 -2.30 4.38 8.07
N TYR A 383 -2.17 5.32 9.03
CA TYR A 383 -2.56 6.73 8.88
C TYR A 383 -4.01 6.92 8.42
N GLY A 384 -4.91 6.01 8.78
CA GLY A 384 -6.35 6.14 8.50
C GLY A 384 -7.14 6.66 9.71
N LEU A 385 -8.38 7.07 9.47
CA LEU A 385 -9.31 7.42 10.54
C LEU A 385 -9.92 6.18 11.20
N ASP A 386 -10.11 6.21 12.51
CA ASP A 386 -10.80 5.13 13.21
C ASP A 386 -12.27 5.05 12.80
N ILE A 387 -12.74 3.83 12.53
CA ILE A 387 -14.12 3.58 12.15
C ILE A 387 -15.03 3.71 13.38
N ALA A 388 -16.04 4.57 13.28
CA ALA A 388 -17.09 4.75 14.27
C ALA A 388 -18.24 3.76 14.07
N GLY A 389 -18.61 3.47 12.82
CA GLY A 389 -19.77 2.63 12.51
C GLY A 389 -19.96 2.42 11.00
N MET A 390 -20.97 1.62 10.66
CA MET A 390 -21.33 1.33 9.27
C MET A 390 -22.85 1.27 9.15
N ILE A 391 -23.40 1.93 8.12
CA ILE A 391 -24.83 1.92 7.78
C ILE A 391 -24.98 1.28 6.40
N ASP A 392 -25.80 0.25 6.30
CA ASP A 392 -26.09 -0.44 5.04
C ASP A 392 -27.46 0.02 4.51
N HIS A 393 -27.46 0.76 3.40
CA HIS A 393 -28.66 1.32 2.80
C HIS A 393 -29.31 0.30 1.86
N THR A 394 -30.18 -0.54 2.41
CA THR A 394 -30.93 -1.55 1.63
C THR A 394 -32.21 -1.01 1.00
N GLU A 395 -32.70 0.12 1.50
CA GLU A 395 -33.95 0.77 1.13
C GLU A 395 -33.77 2.29 1.02
N GLY A 396 -34.77 2.99 0.48
CA GLY A 396 -34.74 4.44 0.29
C GLY A 396 -33.87 4.92 -0.89
N GLU A 397 -33.62 6.22 -0.93
CA GLU A 397 -32.91 6.90 -2.04
C GLU A 397 -31.46 6.42 -2.22
N HIS A 398 -30.83 5.94 -1.15
CA HIS A 398 -29.46 5.46 -1.17
C HIS A 398 -29.34 3.94 -1.30
N LYS A 399 -30.42 3.25 -1.70
CA LYS A 399 -30.43 1.80 -1.91
C LYS A 399 -29.23 1.33 -2.74
N GLY A 400 -28.52 0.33 -2.21
CA GLY A 400 -27.33 -0.24 -2.86
C GLY A 400 -26.01 0.44 -2.47
N HIS A 401 -26.02 1.31 -1.45
CA HIS A 401 -24.81 1.92 -0.89
C HIS A 401 -24.60 1.52 0.57
N CYS A 402 -23.36 1.67 1.02
CA CYS A 402 -23.00 1.51 2.42
C CYS A 402 -22.19 2.73 2.88
N SER A 403 -22.61 3.37 3.97
CA SER A 403 -21.88 4.48 4.58
C SER A 403 -20.96 3.94 5.67
N ILE A 404 -19.66 4.21 5.55
CA ILE A 404 -18.70 4.01 6.64
C ILE A 404 -18.51 5.34 7.36
N LEU A 405 -18.70 5.31 8.67
CA LEU A 405 -18.57 6.46 9.54
C LEU A 405 -17.20 6.44 10.21
N TYR A 406 -16.49 7.55 10.16
CA TYR A 406 -15.14 7.71 10.69
C TYR A 406 -15.13 8.78 11.79
N ARG A 407 -14.41 8.50 12.87
CA ARG A 407 -14.16 9.48 13.93
C ARG A 407 -13.24 10.58 13.40
N LEU A 408 -13.58 11.83 13.64
CA LEU A 408 -12.72 12.96 13.30
C LEU A 408 -11.48 12.99 14.21
N PRO A 409 -10.31 13.42 13.69
CA PRO A 409 -9.09 13.44 14.48
C PRO A 409 -9.13 14.53 15.55
N GLY A 410 -8.52 14.23 16.71
CA GLY A 410 -8.40 15.15 17.84
C GLY A 410 -9.75 15.65 18.33
N THR A 411 -9.88 16.97 18.47
CA THR A 411 -11.09 17.66 18.95
C THR A 411 -11.82 18.41 17.83
N ILE A 412 -11.57 18.06 16.56
CA ILE A 412 -12.18 18.74 15.40
C ILE A 412 -13.70 18.54 15.36
N GLY A 413 -14.16 17.35 15.76
CA GLY A 413 -15.58 17.03 15.84
C GLY A 413 -16.28 17.44 17.13
N VAL A 414 -15.56 18.02 18.10
CA VAL A 414 -16.10 18.43 19.41
C VAL A 414 -16.59 19.87 19.32
N GLN A 415 -17.85 20.09 19.69
CA GLN A 415 -18.40 21.44 19.80
C GLN A 415 -17.79 22.14 21.02
N SER A 416 -17.27 23.35 20.84
CA SER A 416 -16.82 24.22 21.94
C SER A 416 -17.12 25.68 21.64
N ARG A 417 -17.04 26.55 22.64
CA ARG A 417 -17.23 28.01 22.46
C ARG A 417 -16.20 28.61 21.50
N GLU A 418 -14.99 28.05 21.47
CA GLU A 418 -13.91 28.40 20.53
C GLU A 418 -14.14 27.77 19.14
N ARG A 419 -15.04 26.78 19.04
CA ARG A 419 -15.24 25.96 17.84
C ARG A 419 -16.73 25.76 17.53
N PRO A 420 -17.46 26.82 17.11
CA PRO A 420 -18.88 26.73 16.83
C PRO A 420 -19.18 25.77 15.67
N ALA A 421 -20.35 25.13 15.71
CA ALA A 421 -20.81 24.16 14.71
C ALA A 421 -20.96 24.75 13.30
N GLU A 422 -21.25 26.05 13.21
CA GLU A 422 -21.40 26.78 11.94
C GLU A 422 -20.11 26.78 11.09
N ASN A 423 -18.94 26.67 11.75
CA ASN A 423 -17.62 26.65 11.09
C ASN A 423 -17.18 25.25 10.62
N LEU A 424 -17.99 24.20 10.84
CA LEU A 424 -17.64 22.82 10.46
C LEU A 424 -17.37 22.67 8.96
N LYS A 425 -18.08 23.41 8.11
CA LYS A 425 -17.87 23.37 6.64
C LYS A 425 -16.49 23.89 6.21
N ILE A 426 -15.88 24.76 7.00
CA ILE A 426 -14.54 25.32 6.73
C ILE A 426 -13.44 24.38 7.29
N ARG A 427 -13.77 23.58 8.31
CA ARG A 427 -12.93 22.52 8.89
C ARG A 427 -13.10 21.15 8.22
N ALA A 428 -13.89 21.08 7.16
CA ALA A 428 -14.06 19.87 6.38
C ALA A 428 -12.72 19.42 5.78
N PRO A 429 -12.51 18.11 5.59
CA PRO A 429 -11.26 17.61 5.05
C PRO A 429 -11.01 18.14 3.64
N VAL A 430 -9.74 18.37 3.33
CA VAL A 430 -9.26 18.70 1.99
C VAL A 430 -8.40 17.56 1.47
N THR A 431 -8.48 17.28 0.17
CA THR A 431 -7.65 16.24 -0.47
C THR A 431 -6.33 16.85 -0.97
N LEU A 432 -5.26 16.07 -1.02
CA LEU A 432 -4.00 16.49 -1.65
C LEU A 432 -4.23 16.95 -3.08
N GLN A 433 -5.08 16.26 -3.84
CA GLN A 433 -5.43 16.65 -5.21
C GLN A 433 -5.93 18.11 -5.31
N SER A 434 -6.67 18.60 -4.31
CA SER A 434 -7.16 19.98 -4.27
C SER A 434 -6.07 21.01 -3.90
N LEU A 435 -4.97 20.55 -3.33
CA LEU A 435 -3.83 21.38 -2.90
C LEU A 435 -2.71 21.43 -3.95
N LEU A 436 -2.57 20.39 -4.78
CA LEU A 436 -1.58 20.34 -5.86
C LEU A 436 -1.79 21.47 -6.87
N GLY A 437 -0.69 22.04 -7.36
CA GLY A 437 -0.69 23.15 -8.33
C GLY A 437 -1.05 24.52 -7.76
N THR A 438 -1.47 24.60 -6.49
CA THR A 438 -1.76 25.89 -5.84
C THR A 438 -0.47 26.58 -5.40
N LYS A 439 -0.08 27.66 -6.10
CA LYS A 439 1.04 28.51 -5.67
C LYS A 439 0.63 29.28 -4.42
N GLN A 440 1.25 28.96 -3.28
CA GLN A 440 1.24 29.72 -2.01
C GLN A 440 -0.12 30.37 -1.64
N LYS A 441 -1.15 29.54 -1.44
CA LYS A 441 -2.34 29.97 -0.71
C LYS A 441 -1.97 30.24 0.75
N ARG A 442 -2.33 31.42 1.28
CA ARG A 442 -2.16 31.74 2.71
C ARG A 442 -2.78 30.64 3.56
N GLY A 443 -2.01 30.11 4.52
CA GLY A 443 -2.48 29.08 5.47
C GLY A 443 -2.14 27.63 5.12
N ILE A 444 -1.57 27.32 3.95
CA ILE A 444 -1.11 25.95 3.63
C ILE A 444 0.41 25.84 3.83
N ARG A 445 0.84 24.98 4.75
CA ARG A 445 2.24 24.66 5.00
C ARG A 445 2.68 23.51 4.11
N SER A 446 3.15 23.83 2.90
CA SER A 446 3.63 22.86 1.89
C SER A 446 5.09 23.07 1.46
N MET A 447 5.94 23.57 2.38
CA MET A 447 7.39 23.66 2.16
C MET A 447 8.00 22.27 1.92
N LEU A 448 9.17 22.21 1.28
CA LEU A 448 9.81 20.95 0.89
C LEU A 448 9.94 19.95 2.06
N GLY A 449 10.35 20.41 3.25
CA GLY A 449 10.43 19.56 4.43
C GLY A 449 9.09 18.95 4.85
N ALA A 450 7.99 19.70 4.73
CA ALA A 450 6.64 19.18 4.99
C ALA A 450 6.21 18.16 3.92
N ARG A 451 6.65 18.33 2.66
CA ARG A 451 6.43 17.34 1.58
C ARG A 451 7.22 16.06 1.79
N PHE A 452 8.45 16.16 2.30
CA PHE A 452 9.24 14.97 2.68
C PHE A 452 8.61 14.22 3.85
N GLU A 453 8.09 14.91 4.86
CA GLU A 453 7.31 14.27 5.93
C GLU A 453 6.02 13.61 5.40
N LEU A 454 5.30 14.30 4.51
CA LEU A 454 4.12 13.75 3.83
C LEU A 454 4.45 12.44 3.10
N ALA A 455 5.49 12.47 2.26
CA ALA A 455 5.97 11.30 1.53
C ALA A 455 6.31 10.15 2.47
N ARG A 456 7.12 10.42 3.49
CA ARG A 456 7.50 9.43 4.51
C ARG A 456 6.26 8.78 5.15
N LYS A 457 5.30 9.56 5.62
CA LYS A 457 4.09 9.03 6.26
C LYS A 457 3.24 8.17 5.33
N ILE A 458 3.07 8.57 4.06
CA ILE A 458 2.32 7.79 3.08
C ILE A 458 3.03 6.46 2.78
N VAL A 459 4.35 6.47 2.54
CA VAL A 459 5.11 5.23 2.32
C VAL A 459 4.95 4.30 3.51
N ARG A 460 5.11 4.81 4.73
CA ARG A 460 4.97 4.01 5.96
C ARG A 460 3.59 3.38 6.08
N ALA A 461 2.54 4.16 5.78
CA ALA A 461 1.16 3.67 5.76
C ALA A 461 1.02 2.46 4.83
N VAL A 462 1.54 2.58 3.60
CA VAL A 462 1.46 1.53 2.57
C VAL A 462 2.29 0.31 2.98
N CYS A 463 3.53 0.49 3.44
CA CYS A 463 4.37 -0.62 3.90
C CYS A 463 3.71 -1.41 5.05
N LEU A 464 3.11 -0.71 6.02
CA LEU A 464 2.44 -1.35 7.15
C LEU A 464 1.15 -2.04 6.72
N LEU A 465 0.37 -1.44 5.83
CA LEU A 465 -0.83 -2.05 5.27
C LEU A 465 -0.47 -3.33 4.51
N HIS A 466 0.57 -3.29 3.68
CA HIS A 466 1.06 -4.46 2.96
C HIS A 466 1.61 -5.53 3.89
N SER A 467 2.33 -5.15 4.95
CA SER A 467 2.84 -6.08 5.97
C SER A 467 1.72 -6.85 6.68
N SER A 468 0.52 -6.27 6.74
CA SER A 468 -0.69 -6.90 7.28
C SER A 468 -1.42 -7.82 6.30
N GLY A 469 -0.94 -7.97 5.06
CA GLY A 469 -1.61 -8.77 4.03
C GLY A 469 -2.84 -8.07 3.43
N TRP A 470 -2.83 -6.74 3.34
CA TRP A 470 -3.92 -5.94 2.78
C TRP A 470 -3.45 -5.06 1.62
N LEU A 471 -4.28 -4.92 0.59
CA LEU A 471 -4.06 -4.10 -0.61
C LEU A 471 -4.95 -2.86 -0.58
N HIS A 472 -4.40 -1.69 -0.90
CA HIS A 472 -5.13 -0.42 -0.89
C HIS A 472 -5.95 -0.23 -2.17
N LYS A 473 -5.36 -0.50 -3.35
CA LYS A 473 -5.98 -0.42 -4.69
C LYS A 473 -6.36 0.97 -5.19
N ASN A 474 -6.14 2.00 -4.39
CA ASN A 474 -6.61 3.35 -4.70
C ASN A 474 -5.65 4.44 -4.20
N ILE A 475 -4.33 4.17 -4.23
CA ILE A 475 -3.33 5.14 -3.77
C ILE A 475 -3.24 6.26 -4.82
N ARG A 476 -3.78 7.44 -4.49
CA ARG A 476 -3.81 8.62 -5.36
C ARG A 476 -3.84 9.90 -4.53
N ALA A 477 -3.66 11.06 -5.16
CA ALA A 477 -3.78 12.36 -4.49
C ALA A 477 -5.20 12.63 -3.92
N GLU A 478 -6.23 11.99 -4.45
CA GLU A 478 -7.60 12.08 -3.91
C GLU A 478 -7.78 11.33 -2.59
N SER A 479 -6.98 10.29 -2.39
CA SER A 479 -7.04 9.39 -1.25
C SER A 479 -6.25 9.91 -0.05
N VAL A 480 -5.45 10.97 -0.22
CA VAL A 480 -4.72 11.63 0.86
C VAL A 480 -5.52 12.85 1.32
N MET A 481 -5.94 12.85 2.58
CA MET A 481 -6.73 13.92 3.18
C MET A 481 -5.99 14.63 4.32
N PHE A 482 -6.33 15.91 4.49
CA PHE A 482 -5.86 16.76 5.58
C PHE A 482 -7.05 17.39 6.27
N PHE A 483 -7.00 17.47 7.60
CA PHE A 483 -8.00 18.20 8.37
C PHE A 483 -7.44 19.56 8.77
N PRO A 484 -8.11 20.66 8.40
CA PRO A 484 -7.67 21.98 8.79
C PRO A 484 -7.75 22.18 10.31
N GLU A 485 -6.65 22.64 10.91
CA GLU A 485 -6.59 22.92 12.35
C GLU A 485 -7.00 24.38 12.63
N HIS A 486 -7.72 24.58 13.74
CA HIS A 486 -8.04 25.92 14.24
C HIS A 486 -6.82 26.48 14.94
N VAL A 487 -6.33 27.65 14.49
CA VAL A 487 -5.19 28.31 15.13
C VAL A 487 -5.66 29.67 15.64
N ASP A 488 -5.82 29.77 16.96
CA ASP A 488 -6.10 31.05 17.63
C ASP A 488 -4.81 31.86 17.71
N LYS A 489 -4.74 32.97 16.96
CA LYS A 489 -3.64 33.95 17.08
C LYS A 489 -4.25 35.28 17.52
N LEU A 490 -3.88 35.75 18.71
CA LEU A 490 -4.07 37.14 19.10
C LEU A 490 -3.06 37.97 18.28
N GLN A 491 -3.55 38.68 17.27
CA GLN A 491 -2.81 39.78 16.64
C GLN A 491 -3.66 41.04 16.79
N ASP A 492 -3.05 42.08 17.36
CA ASP A 492 -3.50 43.48 17.44
C ASP A 492 -5.00 43.69 17.21
N ASP A 493 -5.78 43.55 18.30
CA ASP A 493 -7.17 43.97 18.45
C ASP A 493 -8.24 43.44 17.46
N LEU A 494 -7.92 42.42 16.64
CA LEU A 494 -8.88 41.76 15.75
C LEU A 494 -8.88 40.24 15.94
N TYR A 495 -10.02 39.69 16.37
CA TYR A 495 -10.27 38.23 16.40
C TYR A 495 -10.46 37.70 14.97
N GLU A 496 -9.37 37.40 14.26
CA GLU A 496 -9.43 36.69 12.97
C GLU A 496 -9.25 35.19 13.16
N VAL A 497 -10.30 34.41 12.83
CA VAL A 497 -10.22 32.94 12.78
C VAL A 497 -9.38 32.53 11.58
N LYS A 498 -8.15 32.06 11.82
CA LYS A 498 -7.26 31.54 10.79
C LYS A 498 -7.24 30.01 10.81
N ILE A 499 -7.42 29.44 9.62
CA ILE A 499 -7.34 27.99 9.41
C ILE A 499 -6.02 27.69 8.71
N GLU A 500 -5.23 26.79 9.30
CA GLU A 500 -3.96 26.35 8.73
C GLU A 500 -4.02 24.85 8.40
N ILE A 501 -3.41 24.47 7.28
CA ILE A 501 -3.33 23.09 6.80
C ILE A 501 -1.87 22.70 6.79
N ASP A 502 -1.52 21.75 7.65
CA ASP A 502 -0.18 21.17 7.69
C ASP A 502 -0.13 19.88 6.88
N VAL A 503 0.52 19.91 5.72
CA VAL A 503 0.59 18.75 4.83
C VAL A 503 1.48 17.65 5.39
N SER A 504 2.26 17.92 6.45
CA SER A 504 3.00 16.88 7.18
C SER A 504 2.11 16.01 8.06
N LYS A 505 0.80 16.28 8.17
CA LYS A 505 -0.18 15.48 8.92
C LYS A 505 -1.23 14.84 7.99
N PRO A 506 -0.83 13.97 7.05
CA PRO A 506 -1.76 13.30 6.14
C PRO A 506 -2.57 12.22 6.85
N LEU A 507 -3.74 11.95 6.27
CA LEU A 507 -4.49 10.72 6.48
C LEU A 507 -4.69 10.02 5.13
N LEU A 508 -4.37 8.73 5.07
CA LEU A 508 -4.62 7.88 3.92
C LEU A 508 -6.02 7.27 4.05
N MET A 509 -6.85 7.48 3.02
CA MET A 509 -8.27 7.15 2.97
C MET A 509 -8.61 6.58 1.58
N GLY A 510 -9.90 6.42 1.24
CA GLY A 510 -10.27 5.91 -0.08
C GLY A 510 -10.08 4.40 -0.23
N TYR A 511 -10.28 3.66 0.87
CA TYR A 511 -10.20 2.20 0.95
C TYR A 511 -11.36 1.46 0.23
N ILE A 512 -12.10 2.16 -0.65
CA ILE A 512 -13.31 1.69 -1.35
C ILE A 512 -13.06 0.37 -2.06
N PHE A 513 -11.91 0.27 -2.73
CA PHE A 513 -11.52 -0.90 -3.50
C PHE A 513 -10.57 -1.83 -2.76
N SER A 514 -10.22 -1.50 -1.52
CA SER A 514 -9.23 -2.22 -0.73
C SER A 514 -9.72 -3.62 -0.36
N ARG A 515 -8.80 -4.56 -0.19
CA ARG A 515 -9.11 -5.97 0.05
C ARG A 515 -7.94 -6.69 0.71
N PRO A 516 -8.14 -7.83 1.37
CA PRO A 516 -7.03 -8.71 1.71
C PRO A 516 -6.30 -9.14 0.44
N ASP A 517 -4.98 -9.30 0.56
CA ASP A 517 -4.19 -9.94 -0.49
C ASP A 517 -4.53 -11.43 -0.52
N ASP A 518 -5.10 -11.90 -1.62
CA ASP A 518 -5.50 -13.30 -1.80
C ASP A 518 -4.41 -14.14 -2.49
N ILE A 519 -3.25 -13.55 -2.80
CA ILE A 519 -2.11 -14.20 -3.50
C ILE A 519 -1.15 -14.93 -2.51
N ILE A 520 -1.52 -15.03 -1.23
CA ILE A 520 -0.78 -15.89 -0.30
C ILE A 520 -1.09 -17.36 -0.65
N ILE A 521 -0.05 -18.05 -1.11
CA ILE A 521 -0.02 -19.43 -1.61
C ILE A 521 -0.95 -20.35 -0.81
N ARG A 522 -1.93 -20.96 -1.49
CA ARG A 522 -2.47 -22.26 -1.06
C ARG A 522 -1.30 -23.25 -1.17
N MET A 523 -0.63 -23.54 -0.06
CA MET A 523 0.29 -24.68 0.02
C MET A 523 -0.55 -25.96 0.10
N ASN A 524 -1.30 -26.25 -0.96
CA ASN A 524 -1.77 -27.60 -1.23
C ASN A 524 -0.89 -28.10 -2.36
N PRO A 525 -0.05 -29.13 -2.17
CA PRO A 525 0.55 -29.82 -3.30
C PRO A 525 -0.58 -30.22 -4.25
N PRO A 526 -0.41 -30.10 -5.58
CA PRO A 526 -1.42 -30.54 -6.51
C PRO A 526 -1.73 -32.02 -6.23
N SER A 527 -2.91 -32.28 -5.67
CA SER A 527 -3.44 -33.62 -5.56
C SER A 527 -3.43 -34.20 -6.96
N ALA A 528 -2.67 -35.28 -7.15
CA ALA A 528 -2.55 -35.96 -8.43
C ALA A 528 -3.94 -36.14 -9.05
N PRO A 529 -4.12 -35.84 -10.36
CA PRO A 529 -5.41 -36.00 -11.01
C PRO A 529 -5.86 -37.45 -10.88
N GLN A 530 -7.01 -37.65 -10.25
CA GLN A 530 -7.66 -38.95 -10.19
C GLN A 530 -8.06 -39.34 -11.62
N THR A 531 -7.48 -40.44 -12.08
CA THR A 531 -7.76 -41.05 -13.37
C THR A 531 -9.21 -41.51 -13.42
N GLU A 532 -10.11 -40.72 -14.00
CA GLU A 532 -11.41 -41.22 -14.45
C GLU A 532 -11.19 -42.12 -15.67
N GLN A 533 -11.47 -43.41 -15.49
CA GLN A 533 -11.48 -44.41 -16.54
C GLN A 533 -12.60 -44.09 -17.56
N GLN A 534 -12.23 -43.52 -18.70
CA GLN A 534 -13.08 -43.51 -19.89
C GLN A 534 -12.67 -44.65 -20.83
N SER A 535 -13.68 -45.45 -21.19
CA SER A 535 -13.60 -46.63 -22.05
C SER A 535 -13.19 -46.30 -23.49
N PRO A 536 -12.55 -47.24 -24.22
CA PRO A 536 -11.89 -46.93 -25.48
C PRO A 536 -12.89 -46.90 -26.64
N LYS A 537 -12.81 -45.86 -27.48
CA LYS A 537 -13.38 -45.86 -28.84
C LYS A 537 -12.27 -45.71 -29.89
N PRO A 538 -12.39 -46.39 -31.04
CA PRO A 538 -11.26 -46.78 -31.86
C PRO A 538 -10.78 -45.66 -32.80
N CYS A 539 -9.47 -45.58 -32.99
CA CYS A 539 -8.82 -44.79 -34.03
C CYS A 539 -8.88 -45.49 -35.39
N ASN A 540 -8.98 -44.70 -36.46
CA ASN A 540 -8.47 -45.05 -37.79
C ASN A 540 -8.24 -43.77 -38.65
N PRO A 541 -7.42 -43.81 -39.72
CA PRO A 541 -6.20 -43.01 -39.74
C PRO A 541 -6.02 -42.06 -40.95
N ARG A 542 -5.13 -41.06 -40.75
CA ARG A 542 -4.24 -40.32 -41.69
C ARG A 542 -4.74 -39.92 -43.09
N ARG A 543 -4.50 -38.65 -43.48
CA ARG A 543 -3.81 -38.27 -44.73
C ARG A 543 -3.30 -36.82 -44.78
N ASN A 544 -2.21 -36.65 -45.54
CA ASN A 544 -1.28 -35.53 -45.65
C ASN A 544 -1.74 -34.35 -46.54
N HIS A 545 -1.18 -33.15 -46.27
CA HIS A 545 -0.78 -31.94 -47.07
C HIS A 545 -1.22 -31.74 -48.55
N PRO A 546 -1.08 -30.56 -49.25
CA PRO A 546 -0.45 -29.25 -48.93
C PRO A 546 -1.25 -27.98 -49.41
N THR A 547 -0.60 -26.81 -49.31
CA THR A 547 -0.88 -25.43 -49.79
C THR A 547 -1.31 -25.25 -51.26
N GLU A 548 -2.20 -24.26 -51.57
CA GLU A 548 -2.00 -23.20 -52.58
C GLU A 548 -3.17 -22.17 -52.69
N PHE A 549 -2.82 -20.98 -53.19
CA PHE A 549 -3.57 -19.74 -53.39
C PHE A 549 -4.78 -19.80 -54.34
N SER A 550 -5.80 -18.94 -54.11
CA SER A 550 -6.18 -17.81 -55.00
C SER A 550 -7.65 -17.39 -54.88
N ARG A 551 -7.85 -16.11 -54.48
CA ARG A 551 -8.85 -15.06 -54.86
C ARG A 551 -10.35 -15.46 -54.95
N THR A 552 -11.32 -14.69 -54.44
CA THR A 552 -11.69 -13.31 -54.83
C THR A 552 -12.92 -12.81 -54.03
N TRP A 553 -12.88 -11.53 -53.60
CA TRP A 553 -13.96 -10.49 -53.56
C TRP A 553 -15.27 -10.79 -52.76
N ASP A 554 -15.88 -9.90 -51.96
CA ASP A 554 -15.94 -8.43 -51.95
C ASP A 554 -16.28 -7.87 -50.54
N ASP A 555 -15.72 -6.68 -50.28
CA ASP A 555 -16.09 -5.68 -49.27
C ASP A 555 -17.33 -4.88 -49.77
N PRO A 556 -18.10 -4.14 -48.94
CA PRO A 556 -17.66 -2.79 -48.59
C PRO A 556 -18.03 -2.29 -47.16
N PHE A 557 -17.06 -1.72 -46.44
CA PHE A 557 -16.85 -0.25 -46.28
C PHE A 557 -18.12 0.60 -45.97
N GLN A 558 -18.17 1.61 -45.08
CA GLN A 558 -17.18 2.51 -44.48
C GLN A 558 -17.93 3.55 -43.59
N GLU A 559 -17.19 4.21 -42.67
CA GLU A 559 -17.26 5.62 -42.16
C GLU A 559 -18.59 6.41 -42.13
N GLY A 560 -18.83 7.41 -41.29
CA GLY A 560 -18.01 8.30 -40.45
C GLY A 560 -19.00 9.33 -39.86
N SER A 561 -18.82 9.73 -38.60
CA SER A 561 -18.30 11.06 -38.22
C SER A 561 -19.34 12.18 -38.09
N GLU A 562 -19.09 13.03 -37.09
CA GLU A 562 -19.46 14.44 -36.94
C GLU A 562 -20.54 14.88 -35.92
N SER A 563 -19.99 15.24 -34.77
CA SER A 563 -20.31 16.24 -33.73
C SER A 563 -21.04 17.55 -34.13
N LYS A 564 -21.95 18.06 -33.26
CA LYS A 564 -21.86 19.40 -32.59
C LYS A 564 -23.06 19.70 -31.65
N ARG A 565 -22.82 20.67 -30.76
CA ARG A 565 -23.46 21.00 -29.46
C ARG A 565 -24.64 21.98 -29.56
N GLY A 566 -25.48 22.02 -28.50
CA GLY A 566 -26.35 23.15 -28.13
C GLY A 566 -26.78 23.09 -26.65
N MET A 567 -26.65 24.21 -25.92
CA MET A 567 -26.87 24.39 -24.46
C MET A 567 -28.33 24.72 -24.08
N GLY A 568 -28.74 24.38 -22.85
CA GLY A 568 -29.97 24.82 -22.18
C GLY A 568 -29.92 24.63 -20.64
N PRO A 569 -30.76 25.32 -19.82
CA PRO A 569 -30.46 25.74 -18.43
C PRO A 569 -30.91 24.76 -17.31
N PRO A 570 -30.55 25.03 -16.03
CA PRO A 570 -30.33 24.01 -14.98
C PRO A 570 -31.53 23.72 -14.07
N ARG A 571 -31.58 22.51 -13.49
CA ARG A 571 -32.42 22.17 -12.32
C ARG A 571 -31.69 21.26 -11.30
N ALA A 572 -31.73 21.73 -10.05
CA ALA A 572 -31.61 21.11 -8.71
C ALA A 572 -30.84 19.79 -8.52
N ASP A 573 -29.60 19.94 -8.05
CA ASP A 573 -28.96 19.30 -6.89
C ASP A 573 -29.15 17.79 -6.65
N SER A 574 -28.19 17.01 -7.20
CA SER A 574 -27.85 15.67 -6.72
C SER A 574 -26.65 15.74 -5.77
N ILE A 575 -26.85 15.23 -4.55
CA ILE A 575 -25.91 15.26 -3.41
C ILE A 575 -24.86 14.15 -3.60
N TYR A 576 -23.95 14.33 -4.55
CA TYR A 576 -22.68 13.60 -4.61
C TYR A 576 -21.54 14.58 -4.38
N GLY A 577 -20.72 14.27 -3.37
CA GLY A 577 -19.51 15.01 -3.03
C GLY A 577 -18.48 14.96 -4.16
N ARG A 578 -18.62 15.86 -5.14
CA ARG A 578 -17.54 16.40 -5.96
C ARG A 578 -17.56 17.91 -5.81
N ASN A 579 -16.58 18.46 -5.09
CA ASN A 579 -16.16 19.83 -5.34
C ASN A 579 -15.45 19.84 -6.71
N MET A 580 -16.17 20.23 -7.75
CA MET A 580 -15.61 20.61 -9.05
C MET A 580 -16.21 21.97 -9.41
N LEU A 581 -15.53 23.04 -9.03
CA LEU A 581 -15.75 24.38 -9.58
C LEU A 581 -14.38 24.96 -9.95
N GLU A 582 -13.88 24.51 -11.08
CA GLU A 582 -13.07 25.32 -11.99
C GLU A 582 -13.45 24.89 -13.42
N LYS A 583 -13.81 25.87 -14.26
CA LYS A 583 -14.31 25.70 -15.62
C LYS A 583 -13.28 24.93 -16.47
N ALA A 584 -13.52 23.65 -16.71
CA ALA A 584 -12.76 22.88 -17.68
C ALA A 584 -13.45 22.93 -19.05
N ALA A 585 -12.69 23.37 -20.05
CA ALA A 585 -13.02 23.26 -21.45
C ALA A 585 -13.29 21.80 -21.84
N VAL A 586 -14.15 21.60 -22.83
CA VAL A 586 -14.56 20.28 -23.32
C VAL A 586 -13.37 19.56 -23.96
N THR A 587 -12.73 18.66 -23.21
CA THR A 587 -11.76 17.69 -23.73
C THR A 587 -12.52 16.45 -24.22
N LYS A 588 -12.19 15.96 -25.42
CA LYS A 588 -12.77 14.76 -26.02
C LYS A 588 -12.50 13.56 -25.10
N GLN A 589 -13.55 12.79 -24.79
CA GLN A 589 -13.47 11.56 -24.01
C GLN A 589 -12.55 10.55 -24.70
N THR A 590 -11.41 10.25 -24.08
CA THR A 590 -10.68 9.01 -24.31
C THR A 590 -11.43 7.84 -23.66
N LYS A 591 -11.32 6.66 -24.26
CA LYS A 591 -11.94 5.43 -23.78
C LYS A 591 -11.21 4.95 -22.52
N GLU A 592 -11.40 5.65 -21.41
CA GLU A 592 -11.14 5.08 -20.09
C GLU A 592 -12.09 3.87 -19.93
N THR A 593 -11.56 2.66 -20.00
CA THR A 593 -12.35 1.45 -19.75
C THR A 593 -12.70 1.41 -18.26
N ASN A 594 -13.82 2.04 -17.91
CA ASN A 594 -14.34 2.06 -16.55
C ASN A 594 -14.96 0.68 -16.23
N ILE A 595 -14.12 -0.25 -15.79
CA ILE A 595 -14.60 -1.54 -15.29
C ILE A 595 -15.05 -1.30 -13.85
N SER A 596 -16.36 -1.28 -13.62
CA SER A 596 -16.97 -1.26 -12.27
C SER A 596 -16.52 -0.11 -11.34
N GLY A 597 -16.34 1.10 -11.86
CA GLY A 597 -15.96 2.27 -11.06
C GLY A 597 -14.45 2.44 -10.85
N PHE A 598 -13.61 1.62 -11.51
CA PHE A 598 -12.16 1.68 -11.45
C PHE A 598 -11.61 2.38 -12.71
N THR A 599 -10.84 3.45 -12.55
CA THR A 599 -10.18 4.16 -13.67
C THR A 599 -8.84 3.52 -13.97
N LEU A 600 -8.66 3.03 -15.20
CA LEU A 600 -7.35 2.60 -15.72
C LEU A 600 -6.59 3.84 -16.20
N ASP A 601 -6.14 4.65 -15.25
CA ASP A 601 -5.40 5.90 -15.50
C ASP A 601 -3.88 5.69 -15.32
N TYR A 602 -3.11 6.78 -15.21
CA TYR A 602 -1.66 6.73 -15.04
C TYR A 602 -1.19 6.27 -13.65
N TYR A 603 -2.09 6.18 -12.65
CA TYR A 603 -1.75 5.55 -11.37
C TYR A 603 -1.72 4.03 -11.45
N GLN A 604 -2.30 3.43 -12.49
CA GLN A 604 -2.32 1.98 -12.66
C GLN A 604 -1.06 1.48 -13.35
N HIS A 605 -0.49 0.40 -12.81
CA HIS A 605 0.71 -0.23 -13.34
C HIS A 605 0.52 -0.72 -14.79
N PRO A 606 1.49 -0.56 -15.70
CA PRO A 606 1.41 -1.00 -17.09
C PRO A 606 0.92 -2.44 -17.29
N ALA A 607 1.39 -3.39 -16.48
CA ALA A 607 0.94 -4.79 -16.58
C ALA A 607 -0.56 -4.99 -16.28
N LYS A 608 -1.18 -4.08 -15.53
CA LYS A 608 -2.63 -4.08 -15.29
C LYS A 608 -3.42 -3.47 -16.44
N HIS A 609 -2.81 -2.57 -17.21
CA HIS A 609 -3.33 -2.11 -18.50
C HIS A 609 -3.26 -3.22 -19.55
N ALA A 610 -2.13 -3.92 -19.62
CA ALA A 610 -1.92 -5.04 -20.53
C ALA A 610 -2.87 -6.22 -20.27
N ASP A 611 -3.12 -6.54 -19.00
CA ASP A 611 -4.12 -7.54 -18.62
C ASP A 611 -5.09 -7.00 -17.55
N PRO A 612 -6.21 -6.39 -17.97
CA PRO A 612 -7.23 -5.88 -17.04
C PRO A 612 -7.90 -6.99 -16.23
N LYS A 613 -7.84 -8.26 -16.63
CA LYS A 613 -8.41 -9.39 -15.88
C LYS A 613 -7.47 -9.91 -14.80
N ARG A 614 -6.16 -9.63 -14.90
CA ARG A 614 -5.16 -10.00 -13.88
C ARG A 614 -5.57 -9.48 -12.50
N LEU A 615 -5.42 -10.30 -11.47
CA LEU A 615 -5.70 -9.88 -10.10
C LEU A 615 -4.78 -8.73 -9.70
N TYR A 616 -5.29 -7.82 -8.85
CA TYR A 616 -4.50 -6.71 -8.33
C TYR A 616 -3.48 -7.23 -7.32
N ARG A 617 -2.27 -6.64 -7.29
CA ARG A 617 -1.10 -7.13 -6.53
C ARG A 617 -0.40 -6.00 -5.78
N HIS A 618 0.52 -6.34 -4.87
CA HIS A 618 1.31 -5.39 -4.10
C HIS A 618 2.12 -4.42 -4.97
N ALA A 619 2.81 -4.93 -6.01
CA ALA A 619 3.54 -4.13 -6.99
C ALA A 619 2.71 -2.97 -7.58
N TYR A 620 1.40 -3.14 -7.75
CA TYR A 620 0.55 -2.10 -8.33
C TYR A 620 0.32 -0.94 -7.37
N ASP A 621 0.16 -1.23 -6.07
CA ASP A 621 0.12 -0.19 -5.04
C ASP A 621 1.47 0.55 -4.94
N VAL A 622 2.60 -0.16 -5.06
CA VAL A 622 3.94 0.44 -5.06
C VAL A 622 4.13 1.36 -6.27
N TYR A 623 3.66 0.96 -7.45
CA TYR A 623 3.67 1.81 -8.64
C TYR A 623 2.81 3.07 -8.45
N SER A 624 1.57 2.91 -7.97
CA SER A 624 0.69 4.06 -7.67
C SER A 624 1.31 4.99 -6.63
N LEU A 625 2.03 4.44 -5.64
CA LEU A 625 2.80 5.21 -4.67
C LEU A 625 3.92 6.01 -5.34
N GLY A 626 4.64 5.44 -6.31
CA GLY A 626 5.66 6.16 -7.10
C GLY A 626 5.08 7.40 -7.81
N ILE A 627 3.92 7.25 -8.44
CA ILE A 627 3.20 8.37 -9.07
C ILE A 627 2.80 9.42 -8.02
N LEU A 628 2.24 9.01 -6.90
CA LEU A 628 1.84 9.92 -5.82
C LEU A 628 3.04 10.69 -5.24
N LEU A 629 4.18 10.02 -5.05
CA LEU A 629 5.43 10.65 -4.59
C LEU A 629 5.96 11.65 -5.61
N LEU A 630 5.85 11.36 -6.91
CA LEU A 630 6.20 12.31 -7.97
C LEU A 630 5.37 13.60 -7.87
N GLU A 631 4.06 13.49 -7.68
CA GLU A 631 3.16 14.63 -7.47
C GLU A 631 3.47 15.39 -6.18
N VAL A 632 3.80 14.69 -5.09
CA VAL A 632 4.18 15.31 -3.81
C VAL A 632 5.48 16.09 -3.94
N GLY A 633 6.50 15.53 -4.60
CA GLY A 633 7.80 16.19 -4.78
C GLY A 633 7.68 17.46 -5.61
N LEU A 634 7.09 17.35 -6.80
CA LEU A 634 6.90 18.47 -7.72
C LEU A 634 5.79 19.44 -7.29
N TRP A 635 4.88 18.99 -6.42
CA TRP A 635 3.70 19.73 -5.97
C TRP A 635 2.75 20.14 -7.10
N GLU A 636 2.63 19.30 -8.11
CA GLU A 636 1.78 19.50 -9.29
C GLU A 636 1.08 18.19 -9.67
N LYS A 637 -0.05 18.29 -10.39
CA LYS A 637 -0.69 17.12 -11.00
C LYS A 637 0.06 16.73 -12.26
N LEU A 638 0.14 15.43 -12.55
CA LEU A 638 0.68 14.96 -13.83
C LEU A 638 -0.22 15.42 -14.98
N LYS A 639 0.40 15.70 -16.13
CA LYS A 639 -0.32 15.95 -17.38
C LYS A 639 -0.80 14.62 -17.94
N ASN A 640 -1.95 14.62 -18.60
CA ASN A 640 -2.41 13.43 -19.31
C ASN A 640 -1.43 13.15 -20.47
N TYR A 641 -0.99 11.90 -20.55
CA TYR A 641 -0.12 11.41 -21.62
C TYR A 641 -0.75 11.64 -23.01
N GLU A 642 -2.06 11.39 -23.13
CA GLU A 642 -2.83 11.54 -24.36
C GLU A 642 -2.86 12.99 -24.85
N ASP A 643 -3.03 13.96 -23.94
CA ASP A 643 -3.00 15.40 -24.28
C ASP A 643 -1.62 15.85 -24.76
N SER A 644 -0.55 15.16 -24.34
CA SER A 644 0.84 15.49 -24.69
C SER A 644 1.31 14.82 -26.00
N CYS A 645 0.61 13.78 -26.47
CA CYS A 645 0.93 13.04 -27.69
C CYS A 645 0.10 13.46 -28.92
N LEU A 646 -0.77 14.47 -28.76
CA LEU A 646 -1.64 15.00 -29.84
C LEU A 646 -0.88 15.53 -31.08
N TRP A 647 0.45 15.57 -31.06
CA TRP A 647 1.29 16.05 -32.16
C TRP A 647 2.06 14.95 -32.91
N TYR A 648 2.02 13.69 -32.46
CA TYR A 648 2.76 12.57 -33.09
C TYR A 648 1.87 11.52 -33.77
N ILE A 649 0.54 11.57 -33.58
CA ILE A 649 -0.39 10.60 -34.17
C ILE A 649 -0.78 11.05 -35.58
N GLU A 650 0.19 11.10 -36.48
CA GLU A 650 -0.07 11.16 -37.93
C GLU A 650 0.71 10.11 -38.73
N SER A 651 1.46 9.21 -38.08
CA SER A 651 2.16 8.16 -38.80
C SER A 651 2.35 6.91 -37.95
N THR A 652 1.59 5.87 -38.30
CA THR A 652 2.04 4.52 -38.73
C THR A 652 1.18 3.41 -38.14
N ASP A 653 0.60 2.61 -39.05
CA ASP A 653 0.33 1.19 -38.84
C ASP A 653 1.53 0.53 -38.16
N TYR A 654 1.42 0.12 -36.90
CA TYR A 654 2.12 -1.04 -36.33
C TYR A 654 1.48 -1.45 -34.98
N ASP A 655 1.59 -2.75 -34.74
CA ASP A 655 0.97 -3.61 -33.74
C ASP A 655 1.10 -3.19 -32.26
N GLU A 656 0.10 -3.62 -31.47
CA GLU A 656 0.03 -3.66 -30.00
C GLU A 656 0.30 -2.33 -29.26
N GLU A 657 -0.73 -1.85 -28.54
CA GLU A 657 -0.61 -0.68 -27.66
C GLU A 657 0.47 -0.93 -26.60
N ASP A 658 1.66 -0.32 -26.74
CA ASP A 658 2.75 -0.47 -25.77
C ASP A 658 2.34 0.17 -24.42
N HIS A 659 1.74 -0.66 -23.56
CA HIS A 659 1.25 -0.26 -22.25
C HIS A 659 2.35 0.29 -21.32
N TYR A 660 3.64 0.07 -21.63
CA TYR A 660 4.77 0.59 -20.87
C TYR A 660 5.26 1.95 -21.34
N GLU A 661 4.86 2.42 -22.53
CA GLU A 661 5.32 3.70 -23.06
C GLU A 661 4.92 4.88 -22.17
N ARG A 662 3.70 4.83 -21.60
CA ARG A 662 3.23 5.84 -20.64
C ARG A 662 4.17 5.97 -19.45
N ARG A 663 4.62 4.84 -18.88
CA ARG A 663 5.60 4.83 -17.77
C ARG A 663 6.93 5.43 -18.21
N ARG A 664 7.45 5.03 -19.38
CA ARG A 664 8.72 5.57 -19.93
C ARG A 664 8.65 7.08 -20.14
N TRP A 665 7.53 7.57 -20.68
CA TRP A 665 7.30 9.00 -20.85
C TRP A 665 7.27 9.75 -19.52
N ILE A 666 6.56 9.24 -18.51
CA ILE A 666 6.55 9.84 -17.16
C ILE A 666 7.98 9.94 -16.61
N CYS A 667 8.77 8.87 -16.73
CA CYS A 667 10.15 8.86 -16.29
C CYS A 667 10.99 9.95 -17.01
N ARG A 668 10.90 10.04 -18.34
CA ARG A 668 11.65 11.02 -19.14
C ARG A 668 11.25 12.47 -18.84
N GLU A 669 9.95 12.73 -18.69
CA GLU A 669 9.42 14.10 -18.54
C GLU A 669 9.65 14.65 -17.13
N TYR A 670 9.54 13.81 -16.09
CA TYR A 670 9.43 14.31 -14.71
C TYR A 670 10.62 13.98 -13.81
N LEU A 671 11.42 12.93 -14.07
CA LEU A 671 12.47 12.53 -13.12
C LEU A 671 13.60 13.56 -13.00
N ASP A 672 14.06 14.16 -14.10
CA ASP A 672 15.12 15.18 -14.03
C ASP A 672 14.66 16.44 -13.29
N ARG A 673 13.40 16.82 -13.49
CA ARG A 673 12.76 17.91 -12.74
C ARG A 673 12.66 17.58 -11.26
N LEU A 674 12.32 16.33 -10.93
CA LEU A 674 12.23 15.87 -9.56
C LEU A 674 13.61 15.83 -8.88
N ARG A 675 14.67 15.40 -9.58
CA ARG A 675 16.06 15.46 -9.09
C ARG A 675 16.46 16.88 -8.72
N TRP A 676 16.12 17.85 -9.57
CA TRP A 676 16.39 19.25 -9.30
C TRP A 676 15.57 19.79 -8.12
N ALA A 677 14.30 19.39 -8.00
CA ALA A 677 13.39 19.91 -6.97
C ALA A 677 13.54 19.25 -5.59
N CYS A 678 13.91 17.98 -5.52
CA CYS A 678 13.88 17.15 -4.31
C CYS A 678 15.18 16.39 -4.03
N GLY A 679 16.17 16.48 -4.92
CA GLY A 679 17.44 15.75 -4.83
C GLY A 679 17.40 14.34 -5.43
N ASN A 680 18.59 13.76 -5.61
CA ASN A 680 18.76 12.45 -6.23
C ASN A 680 18.09 11.33 -5.44
N THR A 681 18.26 11.30 -4.11
CA THR A 681 17.70 10.25 -3.25
C THR A 681 16.18 10.14 -3.39
N TYR A 682 15.47 11.26 -3.38
CA TYR A 682 14.02 11.27 -3.55
C TYR A 682 13.60 10.79 -4.95
N ALA A 683 14.32 11.23 -5.99
CA ALA A 683 14.04 10.81 -7.36
C ALA A 683 14.34 9.32 -7.61
N ASP A 684 15.39 8.78 -7.01
CA ASP A 684 15.77 7.37 -7.11
C ASP A 684 14.75 6.47 -6.40
N VAL A 685 14.19 6.94 -5.27
CA VAL A 685 13.04 6.31 -4.62
C VAL A 685 11.84 6.23 -5.57
N VAL A 686 11.47 7.36 -6.18
CA VAL A 686 10.33 7.40 -7.11
C VAL A 686 10.57 6.48 -8.30
N LEU A 687 11.76 6.51 -8.89
CA LEU A 687 12.13 5.62 -9.98
C LEU A 687 12.03 4.15 -9.57
N SER A 688 12.51 3.79 -8.38
CA SER A 688 12.44 2.42 -7.86
C SER A 688 10.99 1.94 -7.72
N CYS A 689 10.07 2.81 -7.27
CA CYS A 689 8.64 2.51 -7.21
C CYS A 689 8.03 2.31 -8.61
N LEU A 690 8.39 3.14 -9.60
CA LEU A 690 7.85 3.06 -10.96
C LEU A 690 8.37 1.85 -11.74
N MET A 691 9.58 1.38 -11.41
CA MET A 691 10.25 0.24 -12.05
C MET A 691 10.05 -1.08 -11.31
N ILE A 692 9.12 -1.13 -10.36
CA ILE A 692 8.79 -2.34 -9.60
C ILE A 692 8.44 -3.51 -10.54
N ASP A 693 9.02 -4.67 -10.28
CA ASP A 693 8.62 -5.90 -10.98
C ASP A 693 7.26 -6.35 -10.46
N SER A 694 6.43 -6.85 -11.36
CA SER A 694 5.10 -7.34 -11.07
C SER A 694 4.98 -8.86 -11.20
N SER A 695 6.09 -9.59 -11.31
CA SER A 695 6.15 -11.05 -11.43
C SER A 695 5.66 -11.79 -10.17
N ASP A 696 5.29 -13.06 -10.34
CA ASP A 696 4.49 -13.82 -9.36
C ASP A 696 5.30 -14.71 -8.41
N ASP A 697 6.61 -14.77 -8.58
CA ASP A 697 7.47 -15.68 -7.82
C ASP A 697 7.81 -15.17 -6.40
N GLU A 698 8.22 -16.09 -5.53
CA GLU A 698 8.51 -15.78 -4.13
C GLU A 698 9.76 -14.90 -3.95
N VAL A 699 10.71 -14.95 -4.90
CA VAL A 699 11.89 -14.08 -4.89
C VAL A 699 11.46 -12.63 -5.11
N SER A 700 10.52 -12.42 -6.03
CA SER A 700 9.92 -11.11 -6.31
C SER A 700 9.15 -10.56 -5.11
N LYS A 701 8.41 -11.39 -4.36
CA LYS A 701 7.74 -10.94 -3.11
C LYS A 701 8.72 -10.60 -1.98
N ALA A 702 9.82 -11.34 -1.84
CA ALA A 702 10.86 -10.99 -0.88
C ALA A 702 11.53 -9.66 -1.27
N SER A 703 11.82 -9.49 -2.56
CA SER A 703 12.38 -8.27 -3.14
C SER A 703 11.44 -7.06 -2.99
N GLU A 704 10.13 -7.25 -3.13
CA GLU A 704 9.11 -6.21 -2.88
C GLU A 704 9.12 -5.73 -1.42
N ARG A 705 9.24 -6.66 -0.46
CA ARG A 705 9.31 -6.31 0.97
C ARG A 705 10.59 -5.55 1.30
N GLU A 706 11.70 -6.00 0.76
CA GLU A 706 12.99 -5.32 0.92
C GLU A 706 12.94 -3.92 0.31
N LEU A 707 12.38 -3.79 -0.90
CA LEU A 707 12.18 -2.50 -1.57
C LEU A 707 11.35 -1.55 -0.71
N CYS A 708 10.23 -2.00 -0.14
CA CYS A 708 9.38 -1.19 0.74
C CYS A 708 10.13 -0.65 1.97
N ALA A 709 10.95 -1.48 2.63
CA ALA A 709 11.77 -1.03 3.74
C ALA A 709 12.89 -0.07 3.28
N ARG A 710 13.44 -0.29 2.07
CA ARG A 710 14.51 0.53 1.50
C ARG A 710 14.01 1.92 1.15
N ILE A 711 12.83 2.01 0.54
CA ILE A 711 12.17 3.27 0.23
C ILE A 711 12.00 4.13 1.49
N VAL A 712 11.58 3.53 2.62
CA VAL A 712 11.49 4.27 3.90
C VAL A 712 12.86 4.80 4.32
N ALA A 713 13.89 3.95 4.30
CA ALA A 713 15.25 4.32 4.70
C ALA A 713 15.85 5.43 3.84
N ASP A 714 15.62 5.40 2.53
CA ASP A 714 16.13 6.42 1.61
C ASP A 714 15.41 7.76 1.79
N LEU A 715 14.10 7.74 2.04
CA LEU A 715 13.33 8.95 2.34
C LEU A 715 13.70 9.61 3.68
N GLU A 716 14.25 8.86 4.65
CA GLU A 716 14.81 9.43 5.89
C GLU A 716 16.07 10.28 5.65
N GLY A 717 16.79 10.01 4.56
CA GLY A 717 17.92 10.83 4.13
C GLY A 717 17.51 12.16 3.49
N CYS A 718 16.23 12.35 3.14
CA CYS A 718 15.75 13.56 2.49
C CYS A 718 15.50 14.68 3.52
N GLN A 719 16.35 15.70 3.51
CA GLN A 719 16.27 16.89 4.36
C GLN A 719 16.15 18.15 3.49
N ALA A 720 15.40 19.14 3.98
CA ALA A 720 14.99 20.32 3.20
C ALA A 720 15.90 21.53 3.38
#